data_AF-A0A9P1BF33-F1
#
_entry.id   AF-A0A9P1BF33-F1
#
_cell.length_a   1.000
_cell.length_b   1.000
_cell.length_c   1.000
_cell.angle_alpha   90.00
_cell.angle_beta   90.00
_cell.angle_gamma   90.00
#
_symmetry.space_group_name_H-M   'P 1'
#
loop_
_entity.id
_entity.type
_entity.pdbx_description
1 polymer ?
#
loop_
_entity_poly.entity_id
_entity_poly.type
_entity_poly.pdbx_seq_one_letter_code
_entity_poly.pdbx_strand_id
1 'polypeptide(L)'
;MQIFVYEFITGGGLLRSGECESTLSSLRDEGLAMFKAIATDLAQVKDVEVHGLWDARLESPPSELPVTVSSVANRDDQQRTFDRLAATADATLVIVPETGGELFLAAKRVLEVGGQLLGPAPELIALVSDKHALVQHLSQHGVSVPEGRVLHVGDSLPQALDYPAVLKPLDGAGGLETFLVADAAQVSSSRPGVDCRLEAYCPGVPASVAFLCGPAGNVILSPCRQNVRIEQNAFHYRGGLVPLPASLATRAMRLARGAVESLHAPRGYLGVDLILGEDPAGKQDFVLEINPRLTTSYVGLRQAVSGNLAKLMLDVLVGKCVELCGEPRAVEFSADGRVWASEEDLAAALRGLLEELPAERNIVATMTGELADCFATKSEGVRSIVEAMSQSAPGRSLNWYTLDGTFVHSGFAIDNPSKVAAANWHALAKYAALAVEASTGLLIDIGSTTADIIPFTSGEPAPSGYTDTERLSTGELVYTGVERTPVCAIAPTVPWRGHNCRVAGELFATAWDIYLTLQRLPEEPDATHTADGRPATRAAAAGRLARSICADAAECGPEDVLQIAKALANAQRNTLIDAASQVIERMAKRPQVTVVSGQGEFLAREVTQAVAPEAEILSLTERLGPVASRVAESLSRWIQQQPPMLSLLVVGGGASAEMIRRLDRTHALGESAAHWLAIRAMQFNAKVIEALLPETTRLESFQELPSDSRDSGVKIVDPLAVLKQVSSGVHSLPESWDVTSDSIAAWIATRTNASELVLLKPALPPRGATVQDSIAGGYVDRYFEKAAIKVVHIRCVNLRERTFPEVEIEFGEHSRNS
;
A
#
# COMPACT_ATOMS: atom_id res chain seq x y z
N MET A 1 -25.49 3.42 -27.22
CA MET A 1 -26.29 2.73 -26.20
C MET A 1 -25.95 3.35 -24.86
N GLN A 2 -26.92 3.99 -24.20
CA GLN A 2 -26.75 4.55 -22.87
C GLN A 2 -27.06 3.49 -21.82
N ILE A 3 -26.08 3.20 -20.96
CA ILE A 3 -26.25 2.29 -19.83
C ILE A 3 -26.21 3.10 -18.54
N PHE A 4 -27.26 2.97 -17.74
CA PHE A 4 -27.28 3.48 -16.38
C PHE A 4 -26.74 2.41 -15.42
N VAL A 5 -25.65 2.69 -14.72
CA VAL A 5 -25.11 1.84 -13.66
C VAL A 5 -25.45 2.49 -12.31
N TYR A 6 -26.26 1.80 -11.51
CA TYR A 6 -26.60 2.23 -10.16
C TYR A 6 -25.95 1.29 -9.15
N GLU A 7 -24.96 1.80 -8.42
CA GLU A 7 -24.44 1.17 -7.20
C GLU A 7 -25.05 1.86 -5.98
N PHE A 8 -25.49 1.08 -5.00
CA PHE A 8 -26.28 1.57 -3.89
C PHE A 8 -25.55 2.61 -3.03
N ILE A 9 -24.31 2.35 -2.63
CA ILE A 9 -23.62 3.23 -1.69
C ILE A 9 -23.12 4.49 -2.40
N THR A 10 -22.38 4.35 -3.49
CA THR A 10 -21.89 5.48 -4.29
C THR A 10 -23.03 6.27 -4.91
N GLY A 11 -24.18 5.64 -5.20
CA GLY A 11 -25.36 6.27 -5.80
C GLY A 11 -26.34 6.91 -4.82
N GLY A 12 -26.00 6.98 -3.53
CA GLY A 12 -26.80 7.69 -2.51
C GLY A 12 -27.96 6.89 -1.90
N GLY A 13 -27.90 5.56 -1.92
CA GLY A 13 -28.87 4.67 -1.26
C GLY A 13 -28.98 4.92 0.25
N LEU A 14 -27.87 5.30 0.90
CA LEU A 14 -27.83 5.66 2.33
C LEU A 14 -28.48 7.02 2.65
N LEU A 15 -28.82 7.85 1.65
CA LEU A 15 -29.62 9.06 1.86
C LEU A 15 -31.05 8.74 2.32
N ARG A 16 -31.49 7.48 2.19
CA ARG A 16 -32.80 7.00 2.63
C ARG A 16 -32.84 6.57 4.09
N SER A 17 -31.76 5.98 4.61
CA SER A 17 -31.72 5.39 5.96
C SER A 17 -31.28 6.38 7.05
N GLY A 18 -30.63 7.50 6.69
CA GLY A 18 -30.10 8.45 7.67
C GLY A 18 -28.97 7.89 8.55
N GLU A 19 -28.45 6.72 8.20
CA GLU A 19 -27.37 6.05 8.90
C GLU A 19 -26.02 6.71 8.61
N CYS A 20 -25.15 6.70 9.62
CA CYS A 20 -23.82 7.32 9.58
C CYS A 20 -22.81 6.42 8.83
N GLU A 21 -21.92 7.05 8.05
CA GLU A 21 -20.90 6.41 7.19
C GLU A 21 -20.00 5.39 7.91
N SER A 22 -19.80 5.51 9.22
CA SER A 22 -18.85 4.68 9.96
C SER A 22 -19.25 3.20 10.09
N THR A 23 -20.53 2.86 9.85
CA THR A 23 -21.07 1.51 10.03
C THR A 23 -20.95 0.62 8.79
N LEU A 24 -20.65 1.19 7.61
CA LEU A 24 -20.66 0.49 6.32
C LEU A 24 -19.39 0.72 5.49
N SER A 25 -18.28 1.11 6.12
CA SER A 25 -17.03 1.44 5.43
C SER A 25 -16.53 0.30 4.53
N SER A 26 -16.63 -0.96 4.97
CA SER A 26 -16.24 -2.12 4.16
C SER A 26 -17.12 -2.32 2.93
N LEU A 27 -18.44 -2.18 3.06
CA LEU A 27 -19.36 -2.29 1.92
C LEU A 27 -19.17 -1.14 0.93
N ARG A 28 -18.82 0.05 1.41
CA ARG A 28 -18.54 1.19 0.55
C ARG A 28 -17.38 0.91 -0.39
N ASP A 29 -16.29 0.37 0.15
CA ASP A 29 -15.08 0.10 -0.64
C ASP A 29 -15.35 -1.04 -1.63
N GLU A 30 -16.11 -2.08 -1.24
CA GLU A 30 -16.58 -3.14 -2.15
C GLU A 30 -17.51 -2.62 -3.26
N GLY A 31 -18.50 -1.80 -2.91
CA GLY A 31 -19.44 -1.19 -3.84
C GLY A 31 -18.71 -0.30 -4.86
N LEU A 32 -17.82 0.57 -4.37
CA LEU A 32 -17.00 1.44 -5.22
C LEU A 32 -16.09 0.64 -6.16
N ALA A 33 -15.46 -0.44 -5.67
CA ALA A 33 -14.64 -1.32 -6.49
C ALA A 33 -15.45 -1.97 -7.63
N MET A 34 -16.64 -2.50 -7.32
CA MET A 34 -17.54 -3.06 -8.33
C MET A 34 -18.01 -2.01 -9.33
N PHE A 35 -18.43 -0.83 -8.86
CA PHE A 35 -18.86 0.28 -9.71
C PHE A 35 -17.76 0.72 -10.67
N LYS A 36 -16.55 0.98 -10.16
CA LYS A 36 -15.37 1.34 -10.98
C LYS A 36 -15.08 0.26 -12.01
N ALA A 37 -15.06 -1.00 -11.60
CA ALA A 37 -14.71 -2.12 -12.47
C ALA A 37 -15.66 -2.26 -13.67
N ILE A 38 -16.97 -2.30 -13.41
CA ILE A 38 -17.96 -2.48 -14.47
C ILE A 38 -18.09 -1.24 -15.34
N ALA A 39 -18.02 -0.04 -14.75
CA ALA A 39 -18.06 1.21 -15.48
C ALA A 39 -16.93 1.32 -16.51
N THR A 40 -15.70 1.01 -16.09
CA THR A 40 -14.54 1.00 -16.98
C THR A 40 -14.72 0.01 -18.13
N ASP A 41 -15.19 -1.20 -17.85
CA ASP A 41 -15.40 -2.20 -18.91
C ASP A 41 -16.51 -1.76 -19.88
N LEU A 42 -17.64 -1.26 -19.37
CA LEU A 42 -18.75 -0.81 -20.22
C LEU A 42 -18.33 0.37 -21.12
N ALA A 43 -17.57 1.33 -20.60
CA ALA A 43 -17.09 2.47 -21.37
C ALA A 43 -16.11 2.10 -22.49
N GLN A 44 -15.42 0.95 -22.38
CA GLN A 44 -14.57 0.42 -23.44
C GLN A 44 -15.36 -0.29 -24.55
N VAL A 45 -16.64 -0.59 -24.32
CA VAL A 45 -17.49 -1.16 -25.37
C VAL A 45 -17.84 -0.07 -26.37
N LYS A 46 -17.57 -0.35 -27.65
CA LYS A 46 -17.85 0.61 -28.73
C LYS A 46 -19.32 1.06 -28.70
N ASP A 47 -19.52 2.36 -28.86
CA ASP A 47 -20.83 3.01 -28.90
C ASP A 47 -21.66 2.87 -27.60
N VAL A 48 -21.01 2.61 -26.46
CA VAL A 48 -21.63 2.61 -25.13
C VAL A 48 -21.26 3.87 -24.34
N GLU A 49 -22.27 4.54 -23.80
CA GLU A 49 -22.13 5.67 -22.87
C GLU A 49 -22.59 5.21 -21.49
N VAL A 50 -21.78 5.46 -20.46
CA VAL A 50 -22.09 5.04 -19.09
C VAL A 50 -22.51 6.24 -18.25
N HIS A 51 -23.65 6.11 -17.60
CA HIS A 51 -24.17 7.07 -16.64
C HIS A 51 -24.23 6.46 -15.24
N GLY A 52 -23.97 7.26 -14.22
CA GLY A 52 -24.06 6.83 -12.82
C GLY A 52 -24.64 7.91 -11.91
N LEU A 53 -25.02 7.53 -10.70
CA LEU A 53 -25.30 8.46 -9.61
C LEU A 53 -24.11 8.57 -8.68
N TRP A 54 -23.92 9.74 -8.07
CA TRP A 54 -22.89 9.97 -7.07
C TRP A 54 -23.45 10.68 -5.84
N ASP A 55 -23.27 10.12 -4.66
CA ASP A 55 -23.66 10.74 -3.40
C ASP A 55 -22.74 11.94 -3.12
N ALA A 56 -23.33 13.14 -3.03
CA ALA A 56 -22.58 14.38 -2.83
C ALA A 56 -21.86 14.47 -1.47
N ARG A 57 -22.14 13.56 -0.54
CA ARG A 57 -21.44 13.47 0.76
C ARG A 57 -20.09 12.77 0.66
N LEU A 58 -19.90 11.95 -0.38
CA LEU A 58 -18.63 11.27 -0.64
C LEU A 58 -17.61 12.26 -1.23
N GLU A 59 -16.34 11.88 -1.19
CA GLU A 59 -15.30 12.58 -1.95
C GLU A 59 -15.68 12.68 -3.43
N SER A 60 -15.14 13.69 -4.11
CA SER A 60 -15.39 13.90 -5.53
C SER A 60 -15.12 12.60 -6.32
N PRO A 61 -15.98 12.26 -7.30
CA PRO A 61 -15.79 11.07 -8.10
C PRO A 61 -14.40 11.11 -8.75
N PRO A 62 -13.63 10.00 -8.73
CA PRO A 62 -12.31 9.95 -9.33
C PRO A 62 -12.34 10.48 -10.78
N SER A 63 -11.46 11.44 -11.10
CA SER A 63 -11.43 12.12 -12.40
C SER A 63 -11.19 11.17 -13.58
N GLU A 64 -10.61 10.00 -13.31
CA GLU A 64 -10.32 8.95 -14.29
C GLU A 64 -11.50 8.03 -14.59
N LEU A 65 -12.62 8.13 -13.87
CA LEU A 65 -13.79 7.29 -14.13
C LEU A 65 -14.40 7.66 -15.49
N PRO A 66 -14.50 6.72 -16.45
CA PRO A 66 -15.06 6.99 -17.77
C PRO A 66 -16.60 6.96 -17.73
N VAL A 67 -17.20 7.69 -16.79
CA VAL A 67 -18.64 7.71 -16.50
C VAL A 67 -19.13 9.14 -16.38
N THR A 68 -20.29 9.43 -16.98
CA THR A 68 -21.02 10.66 -16.70
C THR A 68 -21.83 10.50 -15.41
N VAL A 69 -21.34 11.08 -14.33
CA VAL A 69 -21.97 11.00 -13.00
C VAL A 69 -22.92 12.17 -12.74
N SER A 70 -24.11 11.88 -12.23
CA SER A 70 -25.05 12.87 -11.70
C SER A 70 -24.98 12.87 -10.17
N SER A 71 -24.47 13.97 -9.60
CA SER A 71 -24.37 14.14 -8.14
C SER A 71 -25.76 14.31 -7.51
N VAL A 72 -26.00 13.69 -6.36
CA VAL A 72 -27.27 13.74 -5.62
C VAL A 72 -27.02 14.07 -4.15
N ALA A 73 -27.78 15.04 -3.62
CA ALA A 73 -27.51 15.58 -2.28
C ALA A 73 -28.53 15.17 -1.20
N ASN A 74 -29.70 14.66 -1.61
CA ASN A 74 -30.76 14.23 -0.69
C ASN A 74 -31.65 13.15 -1.34
N ARG A 75 -32.52 12.54 -0.52
CA ARG A 75 -33.41 11.45 -0.93
C ARG A 75 -34.28 11.80 -2.15
N ASP A 76 -34.91 12.96 -2.16
CA ASP A 76 -35.84 13.34 -3.24
C ASP A 76 -35.10 13.60 -4.55
N ASP A 77 -33.88 14.14 -4.46
CA ASP A 77 -32.99 14.34 -5.58
C ASP A 77 -32.45 13.01 -6.14
N GLN A 78 -32.06 12.09 -5.25
CA GLN A 78 -31.64 10.73 -5.59
C GLN A 78 -32.76 9.99 -6.33
N GLN A 79 -33.97 9.98 -5.79
CA GLN A 79 -35.10 9.27 -6.39
C GLN A 79 -35.46 9.84 -7.77
N ARG A 80 -35.57 11.17 -7.89
CA ARG A 80 -35.90 11.83 -9.17
C ARG A 80 -34.83 11.56 -10.23
N THR A 81 -33.56 11.60 -9.85
CA THR A 81 -32.46 11.39 -10.80
C THR A 81 -32.33 9.92 -11.19
N PHE A 82 -32.51 8.99 -10.25
CA PHE A 82 -32.61 7.56 -10.52
C PHE A 82 -33.73 7.27 -11.53
N ASP A 83 -34.95 7.75 -11.26
CA ASP A 83 -36.12 7.52 -12.12
C ASP A 83 -35.89 8.07 -13.53
N ARG A 84 -35.33 9.28 -13.63
CA ARG A 84 -34.99 9.90 -14.91
C ARG A 84 -33.99 9.06 -15.69
N LEU A 85 -32.86 8.70 -15.06
CA LEU A 85 -31.80 7.95 -15.74
C LEU A 85 -32.25 6.55 -16.14
N ALA A 86 -32.97 5.84 -15.26
CA ALA A 86 -33.50 4.52 -15.55
C ALA A 86 -34.55 4.53 -16.68
N ALA A 87 -35.38 5.59 -16.77
CA ALA A 87 -36.37 5.73 -17.84
C ALA A 87 -35.76 6.13 -19.19
N THR A 88 -34.64 6.89 -19.20
CA THR A 88 -34.02 7.37 -20.44
C THR A 88 -32.91 6.49 -20.98
N ALA A 89 -32.26 5.67 -20.13
CA ALA A 89 -31.21 4.78 -20.56
C ALA A 89 -31.76 3.62 -21.39
N ASP A 90 -30.97 3.12 -22.35
CA ASP A 90 -31.31 1.92 -23.11
C ASP A 90 -31.33 0.67 -22.22
N ALA A 91 -30.50 0.66 -21.16
CA ALA A 91 -30.53 -0.38 -20.16
C ALA A 91 -29.95 0.08 -18.81
N THR A 92 -30.36 -0.57 -17.73
CA THR A 92 -29.96 -0.26 -16.35
C THR A 92 -29.36 -1.49 -15.68
N LEU A 93 -28.17 -1.35 -15.12
CA LEU A 93 -27.52 -2.33 -14.25
C LEU A 93 -27.62 -1.86 -12.80
N VAL A 94 -28.12 -2.74 -11.94
CA VAL A 94 -28.35 -2.47 -10.52
C VAL A 94 -27.38 -3.30 -9.68
N ILE A 95 -26.59 -2.63 -8.84
CA ILE A 95 -25.61 -3.21 -7.93
C ILE A 95 -26.01 -2.74 -6.52
N VAL A 96 -26.92 -3.49 -5.91
CA VAL A 96 -27.58 -3.08 -4.66
C VAL A 96 -27.63 -4.27 -3.71
N PRO A 97 -27.32 -4.13 -2.42
CA PRO A 97 -27.44 -5.23 -1.48
C PRO A 97 -28.88 -5.75 -1.41
N GLU A 98 -29.01 -7.04 -1.12
CA GLU A 98 -30.29 -7.72 -0.93
C GLU A 98 -30.96 -7.33 0.39
N THR A 99 -30.17 -6.80 1.35
CA THR A 99 -30.62 -6.41 2.69
C THR A 99 -31.83 -5.48 2.64
N GLY A 100 -32.88 -5.82 3.38
CA GLY A 100 -34.10 -5.00 3.45
C GLY A 100 -34.90 -4.97 2.15
N GLY A 101 -34.59 -5.86 1.19
CA GLY A 101 -35.23 -5.90 -0.12
C GLY A 101 -34.84 -4.76 -1.06
N GLU A 102 -33.74 -4.03 -0.78
CA GLU A 102 -33.34 -2.86 -1.57
C GLU A 102 -33.07 -3.21 -3.05
N LEU A 103 -32.43 -4.34 -3.34
CA LEU A 103 -32.22 -4.81 -4.71
C LEU A 103 -33.54 -5.08 -5.43
N PHE A 104 -34.50 -5.73 -4.77
CA PHE A 104 -35.83 -5.99 -5.32
C PHE A 104 -36.55 -4.68 -5.64
N LEU A 105 -36.54 -3.72 -4.70
CA LEU A 105 -37.17 -2.42 -4.86
C LEU A 105 -36.54 -1.61 -6.00
N ALA A 106 -35.21 -1.60 -6.10
CA ALA A 106 -34.50 -0.91 -7.16
C ALA A 106 -34.81 -1.53 -8.54
N ALA A 107 -34.74 -2.86 -8.65
CA ALA A 107 -35.06 -3.57 -9.90
C ALA A 107 -36.52 -3.34 -10.32
N LYS A 108 -37.46 -3.46 -9.38
CA LYS A 108 -38.87 -3.18 -9.64
C LYS A 108 -39.07 -1.74 -10.12
N ARG A 109 -38.39 -0.77 -9.48
CA ARG A 109 -38.52 0.64 -9.84
C ARG A 109 -38.06 0.93 -11.26
N VAL A 110 -36.95 0.32 -11.70
CA VAL A 110 -36.48 0.43 -13.11
C VAL A 110 -37.60 0.06 -14.08
N LEU A 111 -38.29 -1.06 -13.83
CA LEU A 111 -39.38 -1.51 -14.71
C LEU A 111 -40.61 -0.59 -14.62
N GLU A 112 -40.96 -0.10 -13.43
CA GLU A 112 -42.10 0.81 -13.22
C GLU A 112 -41.94 2.15 -13.96
N VAL A 113 -40.70 2.64 -14.11
CA VAL A 113 -40.42 3.87 -14.88
C VAL A 113 -40.21 3.62 -16.37
N GLY A 114 -40.41 2.39 -16.83
CA GLY A 114 -40.30 1.99 -18.24
C GLY A 114 -38.87 1.67 -18.70
N GLY A 115 -37.92 1.55 -17.78
CA GLY A 115 -36.53 1.17 -18.07
C GLY A 115 -36.36 -0.33 -18.31
N GLN A 116 -35.18 -0.72 -18.79
CA GLN A 116 -34.82 -2.12 -19.06
C GLN A 116 -33.72 -2.59 -18.11
N LEU A 117 -33.87 -3.77 -17.49
CA LEU A 117 -32.86 -4.35 -16.60
C LEU A 117 -31.80 -5.19 -17.35
N LEU A 118 -30.52 -4.98 -17.00
CA LEU A 118 -29.39 -5.85 -17.33
C LEU A 118 -29.14 -6.91 -16.24
N GLY A 119 -30.21 -7.44 -15.65
CA GLY A 119 -30.15 -8.38 -14.54
C GLY A 119 -31.38 -9.27 -14.45
N PRO A 120 -31.51 -10.04 -13.36
CA PRO A 120 -32.67 -10.88 -13.08
C PRO A 120 -33.97 -10.08 -12.97
N ALA A 121 -35.09 -10.75 -13.25
CA ALA A 121 -36.42 -10.19 -12.97
C ALA A 121 -36.67 -10.11 -11.45
N PRO A 122 -37.50 -9.17 -10.96
CA PRO A 122 -37.80 -9.03 -9.54
C PRO A 122 -38.30 -10.31 -8.86
N GLU A 123 -39.02 -11.17 -9.57
CA GLU A 123 -39.50 -12.46 -9.06
C GLU A 123 -38.34 -13.41 -8.72
N LEU A 124 -37.30 -13.43 -9.57
CA LEU A 124 -36.10 -14.24 -9.29
C LEU A 124 -35.29 -13.63 -8.16
N ILE A 125 -35.14 -12.30 -8.13
CA ILE A 125 -34.46 -11.59 -7.03
C ILE A 125 -35.13 -11.94 -5.70
N ALA A 126 -36.46 -11.84 -5.62
CA ALA A 126 -37.21 -12.16 -4.40
C ALA A 126 -36.99 -13.61 -3.92
N LEU A 127 -36.92 -14.58 -4.84
CA LEU A 127 -36.67 -15.97 -4.49
C LEU A 127 -35.27 -16.18 -3.91
N VAL A 128 -34.24 -15.67 -4.59
CA VAL A 128 -32.85 -15.99 -4.23
C VAL A 128 -32.30 -15.10 -3.11
N SER A 129 -32.88 -13.92 -2.89
CA SER A 129 -32.53 -13.05 -1.76
C SER A 129 -33.04 -13.58 -0.41
N ASP A 130 -34.05 -14.45 -0.39
CA ASP A 130 -34.46 -15.19 0.81
C ASP A 130 -33.67 -16.51 0.90
N LYS A 131 -32.70 -16.55 1.82
CA LYS A 131 -31.80 -17.70 2.01
C LYS A 131 -32.56 -18.98 2.37
N HIS A 132 -33.69 -18.89 3.07
CA HIS A 132 -34.47 -20.09 3.38
C HIS A 132 -35.27 -20.57 2.17
N ALA A 133 -35.94 -19.66 1.45
CA ALA A 133 -36.68 -19.99 0.25
C ALA A 133 -35.77 -20.58 -0.83
N LEU A 134 -34.58 -20.00 -1.02
CA LEU A 134 -33.54 -20.53 -1.91
C LEU A 134 -33.13 -21.96 -1.53
N VAL A 135 -32.84 -22.20 -0.25
CA VAL A 135 -32.46 -23.55 0.22
C VAL A 135 -33.58 -24.57 -0.02
N GLN A 136 -34.83 -24.21 0.24
CA GLN A 136 -35.97 -25.09 -0.04
C GLN A 136 -36.09 -25.40 -1.53
N HIS A 137 -35.96 -24.38 -2.38
CA HIS A 137 -35.99 -24.52 -3.84
C HIS A 137 -34.87 -25.45 -4.33
N LEU A 138 -33.63 -25.21 -3.92
CA LEU A 138 -32.46 -26.01 -4.30
C LEU A 138 -32.58 -27.46 -3.84
N SER A 139 -33.01 -27.68 -2.60
CA SER A 139 -33.22 -29.02 -2.04
C SER A 139 -34.28 -29.81 -2.81
N GLN A 140 -35.40 -29.18 -3.18
CA GLN A 140 -36.45 -29.81 -4.01
C GLN A 140 -35.96 -30.23 -5.40
N HIS A 141 -34.93 -29.57 -5.93
CA HIS A 141 -34.29 -29.89 -7.20
C HIS A 141 -33.05 -30.77 -7.05
N GLY A 142 -32.79 -31.33 -5.86
CA GLY A 142 -31.68 -32.25 -5.62
C GLY A 142 -30.30 -31.60 -5.56
N VAL A 143 -30.23 -30.28 -5.34
CA VAL A 143 -28.98 -29.55 -5.14
C VAL A 143 -28.62 -29.55 -3.65
N SER A 144 -27.38 -29.95 -3.33
CA SER A 144 -26.88 -30.01 -1.97
C SER A 144 -26.78 -28.62 -1.33
N VAL A 145 -27.35 -28.46 -0.14
CA VAL A 145 -27.41 -27.23 0.65
C VAL A 145 -27.23 -27.56 2.14
N PRO A 146 -26.74 -26.63 2.97
CA PRO A 146 -26.61 -26.88 4.41
C PRO A 146 -27.97 -27.11 5.07
N GLU A 147 -28.04 -28.14 5.92
CA GLU A 147 -29.24 -28.39 6.73
C GLU A 147 -29.45 -27.25 7.73
N GLY A 148 -30.69 -26.82 7.91
CA GLY A 148 -30.97 -25.69 8.79
C GLY A 148 -32.43 -25.27 8.78
N ARG A 149 -32.78 -24.35 9.68
CA ARG A 149 -34.16 -23.89 9.90
C ARG A 149 -34.22 -22.38 10.10
N VAL A 150 -35.42 -21.82 9.95
CA VAL A 150 -35.72 -20.43 10.32
C VAL A 150 -35.91 -20.34 11.83
N LEU A 151 -35.44 -19.24 12.40
CA LEU A 151 -35.67 -18.82 13.77
C LEU A 151 -36.38 -17.45 13.72
N HIS A 152 -37.67 -17.41 14.07
CA HIS A 152 -38.47 -16.18 14.06
C HIS A 152 -38.26 -15.36 15.33
N VAL A 153 -38.26 -14.03 15.22
CA VAL A 153 -38.06 -13.14 16.39
C VAL A 153 -38.96 -13.55 17.56
N GLY A 154 -38.36 -13.87 18.71
CA GLY A 154 -39.05 -14.34 19.91
C GLY A 154 -39.11 -15.86 20.10
N ASP A 155 -38.71 -16.66 19.10
CA ASP A 155 -38.64 -18.11 19.21
C ASP A 155 -37.65 -18.56 20.30
N SER A 156 -38.03 -19.63 21.01
CA SER A 156 -37.13 -20.38 21.90
C SER A 156 -36.06 -21.10 21.08
N LEU A 157 -34.83 -21.20 21.61
CA LEU A 157 -33.75 -21.88 20.89
C LEU A 157 -34.02 -23.39 20.77
N PRO A 158 -33.74 -23.99 19.60
CA PRO A 158 -33.93 -25.42 19.40
C PRO A 158 -32.94 -26.24 20.24
N GLN A 159 -33.41 -27.31 20.89
CA GLN A 159 -32.57 -28.21 21.71
C GLN A 159 -31.68 -29.17 20.87
N ALA A 160 -31.98 -29.36 19.59
CA ALA A 160 -31.39 -30.40 18.74
C ALA A 160 -30.85 -29.82 17.43
N LEU A 161 -29.76 -29.06 17.53
CA LEU A 161 -28.92 -28.70 16.39
C LEU A 161 -27.47 -29.03 16.78
N ASP A 162 -26.75 -29.71 15.89
CA ASP A 162 -25.33 -29.98 16.09
C ASP A 162 -24.56 -28.66 15.93
N TYR A 163 -23.66 -28.39 16.88
CA TYR A 163 -22.78 -27.24 16.85
C TYR A 163 -21.35 -27.66 16.45
N PRO A 164 -20.55 -26.79 15.82
CA PRO A 164 -20.85 -25.39 15.50
C PRO A 164 -21.89 -25.23 14.37
N ALA A 165 -22.61 -24.11 14.39
CA ALA A 165 -23.62 -23.76 13.41
C ALA A 165 -23.38 -22.34 12.88
N VAL A 166 -24.01 -21.99 11.76
CA VAL A 166 -23.98 -20.65 11.16
C VAL A 166 -25.33 -19.98 11.36
N LEU A 167 -25.33 -18.82 12.01
CA LEU A 167 -26.50 -17.95 12.18
C LEU A 167 -26.38 -16.80 11.19
N LYS A 168 -27.37 -16.62 10.32
CA LYS A 168 -27.39 -15.55 9.31
C LYS A 168 -28.80 -14.96 9.14
N PRO A 169 -28.98 -13.69 8.78
CA PRO A 169 -30.30 -13.15 8.49
C PRO A 169 -30.91 -13.84 7.26
N LEU A 170 -32.25 -13.83 7.14
CA LEU A 170 -32.91 -14.45 5.99
C LEU A 170 -32.53 -13.79 4.66
N ASP A 171 -32.39 -12.47 4.64
CA ASP A 171 -31.85 -11.69 3.53
C ASP A 171 -30.46 -11.13 3.89
N GLY A 172 -29.86 -10.32 3.01
CA GLY A 172 -28.59 -9.64 3.28
C GLY A 172 -27.41 -10.10 2.43
N ALA A 173 -26.37 -9.26 2.37
CA ALA A 173 -25.23 -9.33 1.46
C ALA A 173 -23.88 -9.31 2.19
N GLY A 174 -22.81 -9.79 1.54
CA GLY A 174 -21.43 -9.58 1.99
C GLY A 174 -21.02 -10.29 3.29
N GLY A 175 -21.80 -11.28 3.74
CA GLY A 175 -21.56 -11.96 5.02
C GLY A 175 -21.91 -11.12 6.25
N LEU A 176 -22.55 -9.97 6.08
CA LEU A 176 -23.00 -9.13 7.19
C LEU A 176 -23.92 -9.91 8.12
N GLU A 177 -23.73 -9.70 9.43
CA GLU A 177 -24.50 -10.35 10.49
C GLU A 177 -24.54 -11.89 10.39
N THR A 178 -23.54 -12.49 9.73
CA THR A 178 -23.36 -13.94 9.66
C THR A 178 -22.35 -14.36 10.71
N PHE A 179 -22.75 -15.26 11.61
CA PHE A 179 -21.98 -15.65 12.79
C PHE A 179 -21.79 -17.16 12.89
N LEU A 180 -20.59 -17.61 13.25
CA LEU A 180 -20.29 -18.96 13.69
C LEU A 180 -20.64 -19.07 15.18
N VAL A 181 -21.61 -19.90 15.51
CA VAL A 181 -22.09 -20.09 16.87
C VAL A 181 -21.73 -21.49 17.35
N ALA A 182 -21.10 -21.59 18.51
CA ALA A 182 -20.62 -22.85 19.10
C ALA A 182 -21.65 -23.50 20.04
N ASP A 183 -22.65 -22.76 20.50
CA ASP A 183 -23.70 -23.25 21.39
C ASP A 183 -24.95 -22.35 21.35
N ALA A 184 -26.00 -22.78 22.06
CA ALA A 184 -27.25 -22.05 22.18
C ALA A 184 -27.08 -20.66 22.83
N ALA A 185 -26.18 -20.50 23.80
CA ALA A 185 -25.97 -19.21 24.45
C ALA A 185 -25.43 -18.18 23.44
N GLN A 186 -24.52 -18.60 22.56
CA GLN A 186 -24.02 -17.75 21.47
C GLN A 186 -25.08 -17.42 20.43
N VAL A 187 -26.01 -18.34 20.13
CA VAL A 187 -27.17 -18.01 19.29
C VAL A 187 -27.98 -16.88 19.94
N SER A 188 -28.27 -16.95 21.24
CA SER A 188 -29.01 -15.90 21.95
C SER A 188 -28.30 -14.55 21.93
N SER A 189 -26.98 -14.52 22.12
CA SER A 189 -26.22 -13.25 22.16
C SER A 189 -25.97 -12.63 20.80
N SER A 190 -25.87 -13.44 19.75
CA SER A 190 -25.54 -13.00 18.39
C SER A 190 -26.76 -12.88 17.48
N ARG A 191 -27.97 -13.14 18.02
CA ARG A 191 -29.20 -13.08 17.24
C ARG A 191 -29.52 -11.64 16.81
N PRO A 192 -29.65 -11.37 15.51
CA PRO A 192 -30.09 -10.07 15.06
C PRO A 192 -31.57 -9.88 15.42
N GLY A 193 -32.04 -8.62 15.47
CA GLY A 193 -33.44 -8.27 15.77
C GLY A 193 -34.44 -8.62 14.67
N VAL A 194 -34.09 -9.54 13.77
CA VAL A 194 -34.84 -9.94 12.58
C VAL A 194 -34.89 -11.47 12.48
N ASP A 195 -35.74 -11.98 11.60
CA ASP A 195 -35.81 -13.41 11.30
C ASP A 195 -34.47 -13.87 10.69
N CYS A 196 -33.99 -15.00 11.18
CA CYS A 196 -32.68 -15.53 10.82
C CYS A 196 -32.77 -17.02 10.49
N ARG A 197 -31.79 -17.51 9.74
CA ARG A 197 -31.57 -18.92 9.48
C ARG A 197 -30.41 -19.41 10.36
N LEU A 198 -30.64 -20.50 11.07
CA LEU A 198 -29.61 -21.27 11.76
C LEU A 198 -29.38 -22.58 11.00
N GLU A 199 -28.18 -22.77 10.49
CA GLU A 199 -27.81 -23.91 9.65
C GLU A 199 -26.49 -24.56 10.10
N ALA A 200 -26.26 -25.81 9.70
CA ALA A 200 -25.05 -26.54 10.03
C ALA A 200 -23.82 -25.83 9.47
N TYR A 201 -22.75 -25.75 10.28
CA TYR A 201 -21.46 -25.30 9.76
C TYR A 201 -20.83 -26.38 8.90
N CYS A 202 -20.62 -26.08 7.62
CA CYS A 202 -19.96 -26.96 6.68
C CYS A 202 -18.47 -26.59 6.56
N PRO A 203 -17.53 -27.45 7.02
CA PRO A 203 -16.11 -27.20 6.79
C PRO A 203 -15.74 -27.45 5.33
N GLY A 204 -14.85 -26.62 4.78
CA GLY A 204 -14.39 -26.78 3.40
C GLY A 204 -13.70 -25.52 2.87
N VAL A 205 -13.44 -25.53 1.56
CA VAL A 205 -12.88 -24.39 0.83
C VAL A 205 -14.03 -23.47 0.37
N PRO A 206 -14.11 -22.21 0.86
CA PRO A 206 -15.08 -21.25 0.35
C PRO A 206 -14.76 -20.91 -1.11
N ALA A 207 -15.77 -20.96 -1.96
CA ALA A 207 -15.62 -20.72 -3.39
C ALA A 207 -16.84 -20.01 -3.97
N SER A 208 -16.67 -19.31 -5.08
CA SER A 208 -17.77 -18.74 -5.85
C SER A 208 -17.66 -19.11 -7.32
N VAL A 209 -18.81 -19.21 -8.00
CA VAL A 209 -18.90 -19.42 -9.45
C VAL A 209 -19.86 -18.39 -10.01
N ALA A 210 -19.38 -17.59 -10.96
CA ALA A 210 -20.20 -16.59 -11.62
C ALA A 210 -20.76 -17.11 -12.95
N PHE A 211 -21.96 -16.64 -13.30
CA PHE A 211 -22.65 -16.99 -14.54
C PHE A 211 -23.05 -15.72 -15.29
N LEU A 212 -22.92 -15.76 -16.62
CA LEU A 212 -23.60 -14.83 -17.52
C LEU A 212 -24.81 -15.56 -18.10
N CYS A 213 -26.02 -15.14 -17.74
CA CYS A 213 -27.25 -15.82 -18.12
C CYS A 213 -28.02 -15.02 -19.19
N GLY A 214 -28.45 -15.70 -20.25
CA GLY A 214 -29.16 -15.09 -21.37
C GLY A 214 -30.10 -16.05 -22.06
N PRO A 215 -30.89 -15.58 -23.04
CA PRO A 215 -31.91 -16.40 -23.71
C PRO A 215 -31.31 -17.54 -24.56
N ALA A 216 -30.02 -17.46 -24.92
CA ALA A 216 -29.31 -18.51 -25.64
C ALA A 216 -28.68 -19.57 -24.71
N GLY A 217 -28.75 -19.39 -23.39
CA GLY A 217 -28.14 -20.25 -22.39
C GLY A 217 -27.27 -19.48 -21.40
N ASN A 218 -26.60 -20.23 -20.52
CA ASN A 218 -25.77 -19.70 -19.44
C ASN A 218 -24.30 -20.00 -19.70
N VAL A 219 -23.46 -18.97 -19.62
CA VAL A 219 -21.99 -19.09 -19.68
C VAL A 219 -21.46 -19.15 -18.25
N ILE A 220 -20.70 -20.19 -17.92
CA ILE A 220 -20.07 -20.35 -16.61
C ILE A 220 -18.69 -19.70 -16.67
N LEU A 221 -18.40 -18.80 -15.72
CA LEU A 221 -17.08 -18.20 -15.56
C LEU A 221 -16.21 -19.05 -14.63
N SER A 222 -14.89 -18.82 -14.68
CA SER A 222 -13.92 -19.57 -13.87
C SER A 222 -14.22 -19.47 -12.38
N PRO A 223 -14.27 -20.59 -11.63
CA PRO A 223 -14.50 -20.56 -10.19
C PRO A 223 -13.40 -19.80 -9.43
N CYS A 224 -13.80 -19.03 -8.42
CA CYS A 224 -12.92 -18.27 -7.54
C CYS A 224 -12.86 -18.94 -6.16
N ARG A 225 -11.69 -18.98 -5.53
CA ARG A 225 -11.57 -19.23 -4.08
C ARG A 225 -11.94 -17.94 -3.38
N GLN A 226 -12.72 -18.02 -2.31
CA GLN A 226 -13.02 -16.87 -1.47
C GLN A 226 -12.12 -16.88 -0.22
N ASN A 227 -11.50 -15.74 0.07
CA ASN A 227 -10.74 -15.52 1.30
C ASN A 227 -11.71 -15.03 2.37
N VAL A 228 -12.30 -15.96 3.12
CA VAL A 228 -13.23 -15.68 4.21
C VAL A 228 -12.53 -15.93 5.54
N ARG A 229 -12.55 -14.95 6.44
CA ARG A 229 -12.01 -15.03 7.80
C ARG A 229 -13.13 -14.99 8.81
N ILE A 230 -12.98 -15.73 9.91
CA ILE A 230 -13.90 -15.67 11.04
C ILE A 230 -13.21 -14.90 12.15
N GLU A 231 -13.68 -13.69 12.44
CA GLU A 231 -13.14 -12.79 13.46
C GLU A 231 -14.24 -12.52 14.48
N GLN A 232 -13.99 -12.77 15.77
CA GLN A 232 -15.01 -12.59 16.83
C GLN A 232 -16.36 -13.28 16.49
N ASN A 233 -16.29 -14.50 15.95
CA ASN A 233 -17.43 -15.29 15.45
C ASN A 233 -18.12 -14.74 14.21
N ALA A 234 -17.81 -13.54 13.70
CA ALA A 234 -18.40 -13.00 12.48
C ALA A 234 -17.61 -13.43 11.23
N PHE A 235 -18.29 -13.69 10.13
CA PHE A 235 -17.66 -13.99 8.84
C PHE A 235 -17.31 -12.69 8.10
N HIS A 236 -16.08 -12.58 7.62
CA HIS A 236 -15.57 -11.44 6.87
C HIS A 236 -14.99 -11.88 5.54
N TYR A 237 -15.57 -11.41 4.44
CA TYR A 237 -15.02 -11.58 3.10
C TYR A 237 -13.87 -10.58 2.87
N ARG A 238 -12.72 -11.08 2.41
CA ARG A 238 -11.50 -10.27 2.18
C ARG A 238 -11.06 -10.23 0.72
N GLY A 239 -11.80 -10.86 -0.18
CA GLY A 239 -11.44 -11.01 -1.60
C GLY A 239 -11.35 -12.47 -2.03
N GLY A 240 -10.62 -12.74 -3.11
CA GLY A 240 -10.52 -14.08 -3.67
C GLY A 240 -9.36 -14.30 -4.64
N LEU A 241 -9.28 -15.53 -5.12
CA LEU A 241 -8.29 -15.99 -6.09
C LEU A 241 -9.00 -16.75 -7.22
N VAL A 242 -8.75 -16.38 -8.46
CA VAL A 242 -9.20 -17.11 -9.66
C VAL A 242 -7.96 -17.55 -10.45
N PRO A 243 -7.94 -18.73 -11.11
CA PRO A 243 -8.90 -19.82 -10.97
C PRO A 243 -8.67 -20.66 -9.70
N LEU A 244 -9.73 -21.35 -9.27
CA LEU A 244 -9.67 -22.44 -8.30
C LEU A 244 -8.80 -23.60 -8.84
N PRO A 245 -8.06 -24.36 -7.99
CA PRO A 245 -7.36 -25.55 -8.44
C PRO A 245 -8.27 -26.53 -9.19
N ALA A 246 -7.77 -27.15 -10.26
CA ALA A 246 -8.58 -27.90 -11.23
C ALA A 246 -9.53 -28.93 -10.61
N SER A 247 -9.06 -29.69 -9.60
CA SER A 247 -9.87 -30.71 -8.91
C SER A 247 -11.08 -30.11 -8.18
N LEU A 248 -10.91 -28.94 -7.56
CA LEU A 248 -11.99 -28.19 -6.91
C LEU A 248 -12.85 -27.47 -7.94
N ALA A 249 -12.25 -26.93 -9.01
CA ALA A 249 -12.96 -26.18 -10.04
C ALA A 249 -14.04 -27.02 -10.73
N THR A 250 -13.72 -28.27 -11.09
CA THR A 250 -14.70 -29.19 -11.70
C THR A 250 -15.90 -29.44 -10.78
N ARG A 251 -15.65 -29.62 -9.48
CA ARG A 251 -16.70 -29.85 -8.48
C ARG A 251 -17.57 -28.61 -8.28
N ALA A 252 -16.93 -27.44 -8.14
CA ALA A 252 -17.61 -26.14 -8.01
C ALA A 252 -18.52 -25.85 -9.20
N MET A 253 -18.00 -25.99 -10.43
CA MET A 253 -18.78 -25.76 -11.66
C MET A 253 -19.96 -26.71 -11.78
N ARG A 254 -19.79 -28.00 -11.43
CA ARG A 254 -20.87 -28.99 -11.48
C ARG A 254 -21.99 -28.64 -10.50
N LEU A 255 -21.65 -28.31 -9.26
CA LEU A 255 -22.63 -27.96 -8.23
C LEU A 255 -23.36 -26.65 -8.56
N ALA A 256 -22.62 -25.61 -8.92
CA ALA A 256 -23.20 -24.31 -9.27
C ALA A 256 -24.07 -24.38 -10.53
N ARG A 257 -23.69 -25.20 -11.52
CA ARG A 257 -24.52 -25.46 -12.71
C ARG A 257 -25.88 -26.02 -12.32
N GLY A 258 -25.92 -27.04 -11.48
CA GLY A 258 -27.18 -27.61 -10.99
C GLY A 258 -28.05 -26.58 -10.26
N ALA A 259 -27.43 -25.68 -9.49
CA ALA A 259 -28.14 -24.59 -8.83
C ALA A 259 -28.78 -23.61 -9.82
N VAL A 260 -28.03 -23.10 -10.80
CA VAL A 260 -28.53 -22.12 -11.77
C VAL A 260 -29.55 -22.74 -12.75
N GLU A 261 -29.35 -24.00 -13.16
CA GLU A 261 -30.29 -24.73 -14.03
C GLU A 261 -31.64 -25.01 -13.35
N SER A 262 -31.70 -24.98 -12.01
CA SER A 262 -32.96 -25.09 -11.26
C SER A 262 -33.80 -23.80 -11.28
N LEU A 263 -33.21 -22.66 -11.66
CA LEU A 263 -33.88 -21.36 -11.62
C LEU A 263 -34.73 -21.15 -12.88
N HIS A 264 -35.88 -20.48 -12.73
CA HIS A 264 -36.71 -20.11 -13.87
C HIS A 264 -36.15 -18.85 -14.55
N ALA A 265 -35.79 -19.00 -15.83
CA ALA A 265 -35.35 -17.90 -16.70
C ALA A 265 -34.25 -16.99 -16.09
N PRO A 266 -33.11 -17.54 -15.63
CA PRO A 266 -32.01 -16.73 -15.11
C PRO A 266 -31.51 -15.77 -16.19
N ARG A 267 -31.19 -14.53 -15.79
CA ARG A 267 -30.77 -13.47 -16.71
C ARG A 267 -29.74 -12.55 -16.05
N GLY A 268 -28.74 -12.11 -16.82
CA GLY A 268 -27.68 -11.23 -16.35
C GLY A 268 -26.60 -11.97 -15.57
N TYR A 269 -25.88 -11.23 -14.74
CA TYR A 269 -24.82 -11.79 -13.90
C TYR A 269 -25.43 -12.42 -12.64
N LEU A 270 -25.07 -13.68 -12.36
CA LEU A 270 -25.38 -14.36 -11.10
C LEU A 270 -24.10 -14.88 -10.45
N GLY A 271 -23.90 -14.63 -9.16
CA GLY A 271 -22.82 -15.25 -8.38
C GLY A 271 -23.35 -16.36 -7.50
N VAL A 272 -22.76 -17.56 -7.53
CA VAL A 272 -23.14 -18.69 -6.67
C VAL A 272 -22.04 -18.93 -5.65
N ASP A 273 -22.34 -18.76 -4.36
CA ASP A 273 -21.40 -19.02 -3.27
C ASP A 273 -21.52 -20.47 -2.82
N LEU A 274 -20.38 -21.11 -2.62
CA LEU A 274 -20.22 -22.53 -2.37
C LEU A 274 -19.25 -22.77 -1.22
N ILE A 275 -19.38 -23.93 -0.60
CA ILE A 275 -18.35 -24.54 0.24
C ILE A 275 -18.00 -25.92 -0.33
N LEU A 276 -16.71 -26.19 -0.51
CA LEU A 276 -16.22 -27.45 -1.07
C LEU A 276 -15.56 -28.27 0.03
N GLY A 277 -16.19 -29.36 0.45
CA GLY A 277 -15.70 -30.22 1.52
C GLY A 277 -14.50 -31.09 1.12
N GLU A 278 -14.03 -31.94 2.03
CA GLU A 278 -12.85 -32.78 1.79
C GLU A 278 -13.15 -33.99 0.88
N ASP A 279 -14.42 -34.46 0.84
CA ASP A 279 -14.82 -35.61 0.02
C ASP A 279 -14.56 -35.35 -1.48
N PRO A 280 -13.64 -36.11 -2.14
CA PRO A 280 -13.29 -35.87 -3.54
C PRO A 280 -14.43 -36.08 -4.54
N ALA A 281 -15.48 -36.84 -4.18
CA ALA A 281 -16.67 -37.01 -5.00
C ALA A 281 -17.64 -35.81 -4.90
N GLY A 282 -17.42 -34.91 -3.94
CA GLY A 282 -18.22 -33.71 -3.70
C GLY A 282 -19.49 -33.95 -2.88
N LYS A 283 -19.55 -35.03 -2.09
CA LYS A 283 -20.69 -35.32 -1.21
C LYS A 283 -20.86 -34.30 -0.07
N GLN A 284 -19.81 -33.53 0.20
CA GLN A 284 -19.77 -32.48 1.20
C GLN A 284 -19.65 -31.09 0.54
N ASP A 285 -20.04 -30.98 -0.73
CA ASP A 285 -20.10 -29.69 -1.43
C ASP A 285 -21.51 -29.13 -1.27
N PHE A 286 -21.63 -27.87 -0.86
CA PHE A 286 -22.92 -27.24 -0.62
C PHE A 286 -23.00 -25.86 -1.26
N VAL A 287 -24.17 -25.52 -1.81
CA VAL A 287 -24.52 -24.17 -2.22
C VAL A 287 -24.95 -23.38 -0.99
N LEU A 288 -24.33 -22.24 -0.76
CA LEU A 288 -24.61 -21.37 0.38
C LEU A 288 -25.59 -20.25 0.02
N GLU A 289 -25.41 -19.65 -1.16
CA GLU A 289 -26.15 -18.46 -1.60
C GLU A 289 -26.10 -18.30 -3.14
N ILE A 290 -27.09 -17.60 -3.71
CA ILE A 290 -27.05 -17.09 -5.08
C ILE A 290 -27.29 -15.58 -5.02
N ASN A 291 -26.30 -14.80 -5.45
CA ASN A 291 -26.32 -13.35 -5.55
C ASN A 291 -26.87 -12.93 -6.93
N PRO A 292 -28.08 -12.35 -7.03
CA PRO A 292 -28.70 -11.92 -8.29
C PRO A 292 -28.21 -10.57 -8.81
N ARG A 293 -26.92 -10.28 -8.59
CA ARG A 293 -26.25 -9.01 -8.94
C ARG A 293 -24.76 -9.25 -9.14
N LEU A 294 -24.05 -8.23 -9.59
CA LEU A 294 -22.59 -8.24 -9.55
C LEU A 294 -22.09 -8.51 -8.12
N THR A 295 -21.08 -9.38 -8.05
CA THR A 295 -20.33 -9.67 -6.83
C THR A 295 -18.91 -9.13 -6.99
N THR A 296 -18.21 -8.96 -5.87
CA THR A 296 -16.83 -8.49 -5.83
C THR A 296 -15.89 -9.38 -6.66
N SER A 297 -16.24 -10.66 -6.90
CA SER A 297 -15.52 -11.54 -7.82
C SER A 297 -15.41 -10.99 -9.26
N TYR A 298 -16.30 -10.09 -9.70
CA TYR A 298 -16.19 -9.41 -10.99
C TYR A 298 -14.84 -8.69 -11.15
N VAL A 299 -14.31 -8.11 -10.08
CA VAL A 299 -13.04 -7.37 -10.07
C VAL A 299 -11.87 -8.28 -10.50
N GLY A 300 -11.81 -9.51 -10.01
CA GLY A 300 -10.82 -10.49 -10.45
C GLY A 300 -11.15 -11.13 -11.80
N LEU A 301 -12.42 -11.49 -12.02
CA LEU A 301 -12.87 -12.20 -13.23
C LEU A 301 -12.66 -11.39 -14.51
N ARG A 302 -12.84 -10.06 -14.47
CA ARG A 302 -12.59 -9.19 -15.63
C ARG A 302 -11.12 -9.21 -16.07
N GLN A 303 -10.19 -9.49 -15.15
CA GLN A 303 -8.76 -9.62 -15.45
C GLN A 303 -8.37 -11.04 -15.85
N ALA A 304 -9.10 -12.04 -15.35
CA ALA A 304 -8.89 -13.45 -15.65
C ALA A 304 -9.39 -13.84 -17.06
N VAL A 305 -10.45 -13.21 -17.55
CA VAL A 305 -11.05 -13.51 -18.86
C VAL A 305 -10.30 -12.81 -19.99
N SER A 306 -10.11 -13.52 -21.10
CA SER A 306 -9.62 -12.91 -22.34
C SER A 306 -10.68 -12.01 -22.96
N GLY A 307 -10.40 -10.71 -23.03
CA GLY A 307 -11.30 -9.71 -23.60
C GLY A 307 -12.08 -8.93 -22.54
N ASN A 308 -13.16 -8.28 -22.95
CA ASN A 308 -13.94 -7.41 -22.07
C ASN A 308 -15.15 -8.16 -21.50
N LEU A 309 -15.17 -8.40 -20.18
CA LEU A 309 -16.21 -9.18 -19.53
C LEU A 309 -17.60 -8.51 -19.61
N ALA A 310 -17.69 -7.18 -19.51
CA ALA A 310 -18.96 -6.47 -19.66
C ALA A 310 -19.53 -6.59 -21.07
N LYS A 311 -18.66 -6.59 -22.09
CA LYS A 311 -19.07 -6.89 -23.47
C LYS A 311 -19.67 -8.28 -23.60
N LEU A 312 -19.03 -9.30 -23.02
CA LEU A 312 -19.55 -10.67 -23.02
C LEU A 312 -20.91 -10.73 -22.34
N MET A 313 -21.06 -10.04 -21.20
CA MET A 313 -22.34 -9.92 -20.49
C MET A 313 -23.44 -9.31 -21.36
N LEU A 314 -23.15 -8.21 -22.08
CA LEU A 314 -24.10 -7.60 -23.03
C LEU A 314 -24.45 -8.53 -24.18
N ASP A 315 -23.46 -9.22 -24.75
CA ASP A 315 -23.66 -10.16 -25.87
C ASP A 315 -24.57 -11.33 -25.46
N VAL A 316 -24.36 -11.91 -24.27
CA VAL A 316 -25.23 -12.96 -23.71
C VAL A 316 -26.65 -12.43 -23.49
N LEU A 317 -26.81 -11.22 -22.96
CA LEU A 317 -28.11 -10.63 -22.66
C LEU A 317 -28.99 -10.36 -23.89
N VAL A 318 -28.37 -10.09 -25.05
CA VAL A 318 -29.06 -9.94 -26.35
C VAL A 318 -29.21 -11.26 -27.11
N GLY A 319 -28.82 -12.39 -26.50
CA GLY A 319 -29.02 -13.73 -27.04
C GLY A 319 -27.96 -14.20 -28.03
N LYS A 320 -26.75 -13.62 -28.00
CA LYS A 320 -25.62 -14.20 -28.72
C LYS A 320 -25.07 -15.40 -27.95
N CYS A 321 -24.67 -16.43 -28.69
CA CYS A 321 -23.85 -17.50 -28.12
C CYS A 321 -22.43 -16.95 -27.88
N VAL A 322 -21.92 -17.11 -26.67
CA VAL A 322 -20.61 -16.63 -26.27
C VAL A 322 -19.80 -17.82 -25.76
N GLU A 323 -18.60 -17.99 -26.31
CA GLU A 323 -17.60 -18.93 -25.82
C GLU A 323 -16.47 -18.15 -25.16
N LEU A 324 -16.00 -18.63 -24.00
CA LEU A 324 -14.82 -18.08 -23.35
C LEU A 324 -13.57 -18.61 -24.08
N CYS A 325 -12.69 -17.69 -24.49
CA CYS A 325 -11.47 -18.04 -25.20
C CYS A 325 -10.27 -18.09 -24.24
N GLY A 326 -9.49 -19.16 -24.32
CA GLY A 326 -8.24 -19.32 -23.56
C GLY A 326 -8.44 -19.78 -22.12
N GLU A 327 -7.34 -20.18 -21.48
CA GLU A 327 -7.31 -20.47 -20.05
C GLU A 327 -7.41 -19.16 -19.25
N PRO A 328 -8.12 -19.16 -18.11
CA PRO A 328 -8.22 -17.98 -17.28
C PRO A 328 -6.86 -17.62 -16.67
N ARG A 329 -6.50 -16.34 -16.68
CA ARG A 329 -5.32 -15.86 -15.96
C ARG A 329 -5.51 -16.01 -14.46
N ALA A 330 -4.44 -16.34 -13.76
CA ALA A 330 -4.46 -16.40 -12.31
C ALA A 330 -4.38 -14.98 -11.71
N VAL A 331 -5.36 -14.65 -10.87
CA VAL A 331 -5.59 -13.32 -10.32
C VAL A 331 -6.07 -13.45 -8.89
N GLU A 332 -5.31 -12.87 -7.96
CA GLU A 332 -5.74 -12.58 -6.60
C GLU A 332 -6.33 -11.17 -6.55
N PHE A 333 -7.36 -10.95 -5.73
CA PHE A 333 -8.00 -9.64 -5.60
C PHE A 333 -8.58 -9.48 -4.20
N SER A 334 -8.63 -8.25 -3.71
CA SER A 334 -9.22 -7.91 -2.41
C SER A 334 -10.62 -7.35 -2.53
N ALA A 335 -11.33 -7.31 -1.40
CA ALA A 335 -12.68 -6.76 -1.32
C ALA A 335 -12.73 -5.26 -1.73
N ASP A 336 -11.72 -4.47 -1.35
CA ASP A 336 -11.58 -3.04 -1.70
C ASP A 336 -11.15 -2.77 -3.15
N GLY A 337 -11.01 -3.83 -3.97
CA GLY A 337 -10.78 -3.70 -5.41
C GLY A 337 -9.33 -3.69 -5.86
N ARG A 338 -8.37 -3.99 -4.98
CA ARG A 338 -6.98 -4.22 -5.41
C ARG A 338 -6.88 -5.56 -6.11
N VAL A 339 -6.02 -5.64 -7.12
CA VAL A 339 -5.82 -6.83 -7.92
C VAL A 339 -4.34 -7.11 -8.03
N TRP A 340 -3.98 -8.37 -7.81
CA TRP A 340 -2.65 -8.91 -7.99
C TRP A 340 -2.78 -10.08 -8.96
N ALA A 341 -2.50 -9.84 -10.24
CA ALA A 341 -2.40 -10.96 -11.16
C ALA A 341 -1.15 -11.78 -10.78
N SER A 342 -1.26 -13.11 -10.72
CA SER A 342 -0.06 -13.97 -10.67
C SER A 342 0.78 -13.80 -11.93
N GLU A 343 0.15 -13.27 -12.98
CA GLU A 343 0.72 -12.72 -14.21
C GLU A 343 0.47 -11.20 -14.28
N GLU A 344 0.72 -10.43 -13.22
CA GLU A 344 1.32 -9.13 -13.53
C GLU A 344 2.64 -9.52 -14.16
N ASP A 345 2.68 -9.42 -15.50
CA ASP A 345 3.93 -9.31 -16.21
C ASP A 345 4.74 -8.33 -15.36
N LEU A 346 5.80 -8.81 -14.73
CA LEU A 346 6.70 -7.96 -13.97
C LEU A 346 7.02 -6.71 -14.80
N ALA A 347 7.00 -6.83 -16.13
CA ALA A 347 7.11 -5.72 -17.03
C ALA A 347 5.97 -4.68 -16.93
N ALA A 348 4.71 -5.07 -16.80
CA ALA A 348 3.56 -4.17 -16.65
C ALA A 348 3.59 -3.42 -15.32
N ALA A 349 3.86 -4.10 -14.21
CA ALA A 349 4.01 -3.47 -12.89
C ALA A 349 5.18 -2.47 -12.88
N LEU A 350 6.33 -2.88 -13.43
CA LEU A 350 7.49 -2.00 -13.60
C LEU A 350 7.18 -0.85 -14.57
N ARG A 351 6.35 -1.04 -15.59
CA ARG A 351 5.97 0.03 -16.52
C ARG A 351 5.18 1.12 -15.81
N GLY A 352 4.19 0.75 -14.98
CA GLY A 352 3.47 1.71 -14.15
C GLY A 352 4.40 2.52 -13.24
N LEU A 353 5.34 1.85 -12.56
CA LEU A 353 6.35 2.52 -11.73
C LEU A 353 7.29 3.44 -12.53
N LEU A 354 7.64 3.05 -13.76
CA LEU A 354 8.54 3.83 -14.61
C LEU A 354 7.85 4.99 -15.33
N GLU A 355 6.54 4.94 -15.53
CA GLU A 355 5.72 6.02 -16.09
C GLU A 355 5.69 7.24 -15.16
N GLU A 356 5.78 7.02 -13.84
CA GLU A 356 5.90 8.08 -12.84
C GLU A 356 7.28 8.77 -12.85
N LEU A 357 8.27 8.19 -13.55
CA LEU A 357 9.65 8.67 -13.57
C LEU A 357 9.99 9.40 -14.90
N PRO A 358 10.61 10.59 -14.88
CA PRO A 358 10.92 11.37 -16.08
C PRO A 358 11.71 10.56 -17.12
N ALA A 359 11.29 10.60 -18.39
CA ALA A 359 11.77 9.72 -19.46
C ALA A 359 13.29 9.82 -19.72
N GLU A 360 13.92 10.97 -19.45
CA GLU A 360 15.34 11.24 -19.71
C GLU A 360 16.29 10.62 -18.68
N ARG A 361 15.76 10.01 -17.61
CA ARG A 361 16.61 9.40 -16.57
C ARG A 361 17.09 8.01 -16.97
N ASN A 362 18.39 7.80 -16.78
CA ASN A 362 19.00 6.47 -16.77
C ASN A 362 18.42 5.64 -15.62
N ILE A 363 18.17 4.37 -15.90
CA ILE A 363 17.69 3.42 -14.90
C ILE A 363 18.86 2.51 -14.54
N VAL A 364 19.08 2.34 -13.23
CA VAL A 364 19.99 1.36 -12.69
C VAL A 364 19.18 0.41 -11.83
N ALA A 365 19.20 -0.88 -12.16
CA ALA A 365 18.46 -1.92 -11.47
C ALA A 365 19.39 -2.85 -10.68
N THR A 366 18.86 -3.39 -9.59
CA THR A 366 19.41 -4.51 -8.83
C THR A 366 18.25 -5.47 -8.52
N MET A 367 18.53 -6.71 -8.14
CA MET A 367 17.52 -7.73 -7.91
C MET A 367 17.81 -8.60 -6.70
N THR A 368 16.75 -9.09 -6.06
CA THR A 368 16.74 -10.11 -4.98
C THR A 368 15.74 -11.23 -5.23
N GLY A 369 14.93 -11.11 -6.29
CA GLY A 369 13.83 -12.03 -6.59
C GLY A 369 14.22 -13.19 -7.50
N GLU A 370 15.50 -13.35 -7.85
CA GLU A 370 15.93 -14.33 -8.86
C GLU A 370 15.82 -15.79 -8.41
N LEU A 371 15.57 -16.02 -7.11
CA LEU A 371 15.32 -17.33 -6.49
C LEU A 371 13.88 -17.51 -6.05
N ALA A 372 12.95 -16.66 -6.52
CA ALA A 372 11.53 -16.84 -6.24
C ALA A 372 11.05 -18.23 -6.70
N ASP A 373 10.09 -18.81 -5.97
CA ASP A 373 9.59 -20.19 -6.19
C ASP A 373 9.03 -20.44 -7.60
N CYS A 374 8.77 -19.37 -8.36
CA CYS A 374 8.34 -19.44 -9.75
C CYS A 374 9.46 -19.76 -10.76
N PHE A 375 10.73 -19.73 -10.36
CA PHE A 375 11.87 -20.02 -11.23
C PHE A 375 12.54 -21.34 -10.86
N ALA A 376 12.84 -22.19 -11.86
CA ALA A 376 13.53 -23.45 -11.61
C ALA A 376 15.04 -23.26 -11.33
N THR A 377 15.63 -22.16 -11.80
CA THR A 377 17.04 -21.84 -11.55
C THR A 377 17.27 -20.34 -11.33
N LYS A 378 18.35 -20.01 -10.61
CA LYS A 378 18.81 -18.62 -10.42
C LYS A 378 19.03 -17.89 -11.75
N SER A 379 19.57 -18.58 -12.75
CA SER A 379 19.82 -18.01 -14.09
C SER A 379 18.53 -17.71 -14.86
N GLU A 380 17.51 -18.55 -14.69
CA GLU A 380 16.18 -18.31 -15.24
C GLU A 380 15.53 -17.08 -14.62
N GLY A 381 15.54 -16.97 -13.29
CA GLY A 381 15.00 -15.80 -12.58
C GLY A 381 15.68 -14.50 -12.99
N VAL A 382 17.01 -14.48 -13.09
CA VAL A 382 17.76 -13.32 -13.61
C VAL A 382 17.28 -12.96 -15.01
N ARG A 383 17.20 -13.93 -15.93
CA ARG A 383 16.78 -13.68 -17.32
C ARG A 383 15.37 -13.07 -17.36
N SER A 384 14.41 -13.69 -16.66
CA SER A 384 13.02 -13.22 -16.62
C SER A 384 12.90 -11.79 -16.07
N ILE A 385 13.64 -11.46 -15.00
CA ILE A 385 13.64 -10.11 -14.42
C ILE A 385 14.26 -9.10 -15.38
N VAL A 386 15.37 -9.45 -16.03
CA VAL A 386 16.05 -8.56 -16.98
C VAL A 386 15.20 -8.29 -18.21
N GLU A 387 14.55 -9.33 -18.74
CA GLU A 387 13.64 -9.23 -19.87
C GLU A 387 12.43 -8.36 -19.53
N ALA A 388 11.81 -8.59 -18.37
CA ALA A 388 10.69 -7.79 -17.88
C ALA A 388 11.06 -6.29 -17.80
N MET A 389 12.16 -5.95 -17.13
CA MET A 389 12.62 -4.56 -17.01
C MET A 389 12.94 -3.92 -18.37
N SER A 390 13.50 -4.70 -19.29
CA SER A 390 13.82 -4.23 -20.65
C SER A 390 12.54 -3.93 -21.44
N GLN A 391 11.47 -4.71 -21.23
CA GLN A 391 10.16 -4.48 -21.83
C GLN A 391 9.45 -3.25 -21.22
N SER A 392 9.67 -2.95 -19.93
CA SER A 392 9.07 -1.82 -19.21
C SER A 392 9.70 -0.47 -19.54
N ALA A 393 10.96 -0.45 -19.96
CA ALA A 393 11.75 0.76 -20.14
C ALA A 393 12.16 1.01 -21.61
N PRO A 394 11.26 0.94 -22.61
CA PRO A 394 11.64 1.04 -24.02
C PRO A 394 12.29 2.41 -24.31
N GLY A 395 13.47 2.38 -24.94
CA GLY A 395 14.21 3.58 -25.32
C GLY A 395 14.94 4.31 -24.18
N ARG A 396 14.87 3.79 -22.94
CA ARG A 396 15.61 4.32 -21.79
C ARG A 396 16.93 3.55 -21.60
N SER A 397 17.96 4.23 -21.10
CA SER A 397 19.23 3.58 -20.75
C SER A 397 19.04 2.74 -19.48
N LEU A 398 18.98 1.42 -19.62
CA LEU A 398 18.88 0.46 -18.54
C LEU A 398 20.24 -0.18 -18.26
N ASN A 399 20.68 -0.10 -17.01
CA ASN A 399 21.92 -0.70 -16.52
C ASN A 399 21.64 -1.53 -15.27
N TRP A 400 22.48 -2.53 -15.03
CA TRP A 400 22.40 -3.44 -13.90
C TRP A 400 23.62 -3.26 -13.03
N TYR A 401 23.40 -3.19 -11.71
CA TYR A 401 24.47 -3.15 -10.74
C TYR A 401 25.00 -4.56 -10.46
N THR A 402 26.31 -4.70 -10.40
CA THR A 402 26.99 -5.98 -10.17
C THR A 402 27.65 -6.05 -8.80
N LEU A 403 28.00 -7.26 -8.38
CA LEU A 403 28.72 -7.56 -7.13
C LEU A 403 30.16 -7.03 -7.07
N ASP A 404 30.69 -6.50 -8.18
CA ASP A 404 31.98 -5.80 -8.23
C ASP A 404 31.84 -4.27 -8.29
N GLY A 405 30.61 -3.76 -8.13
CA GLY A 405 30.32 -2.33 -8.08
C GLY A 405 30.27 -1.63 -9.44
N THR A 406 30.23 -2.38 -10.53
CA THR A 406 30.12 -1.84 -11.89
C THR A 406 28.67 -1.77 -12.39
N PHE A 407 28.46 -1.04 -13.48
CA PHE A 407 27.18 -0.96 -14.18
C PHE A 407 27.30 -1.66 -15.53
N VAL A 408 26.42 -2.62 -15.81
CA VAL A 408 26.45 -3.43 -17.04
C VAL A 408 25.11 -3.38 -17.77
N HIS A 409 25.12 -3.58 -19.08
CA HIS A 409 23.89 -3.65 -19.87
C HIS A 409 23.17 -4.99 -19.72
N SER A 410 21.87 -5.02 -20.06
CA SER A 410 21.01 -6.21 -19.95
C SER A 410 21.58 -7.48 -20.59
N GLY A 411 22.23 -7.37 -21.75
CA GLY A 411 22.84 -8.53 -22.42
C GLY A 411 23.92 -9.21 -21.56
N PHE A 412 24.79 -8.42 -20.95
CA PHE A 412 25.83 -8.95 -20.05
C PHE A 412 25.21 -9.57 -18.79
N ALA A 413 24.16 -8.97 -18.24
CA ALA A 413 23.44 -9.49 -17.08
C ALA A 413 22.82 -10.88 -17.35
N ILE A 414 22.26 -11.09 -18.55
CA ILE A 414 21.71 -12.38 -18.99
C ILE A 414 22.81 -13.43 -19.17
N ASP A 415 23.94 -13.04 -19.75
CA ASP A 415 25.07 -13.96 -20.01
C ASP A 415 25.85 -14.31 -18.73
N ASN A 416 25.81 -13.43 -17.72
CA ASN A 416 26.59 -13.54 -16.48
C ASN A 416 25.69 -13.40 -15.24
N PRO A 417 24.68 -14.26 -15.05
CA PRO A 417 23.68 -14.10 -14.00
C PRO A 417 24.27 -14.09 -12.59
N SER A 418 25.38 -14.81 -12.37
CA SER A 418 26.07 -14.86 -11.09
C SER A 418 26.72 -13.53 -10.68
N LYS A 419 26.88 -12.56 -11.59
CA LYS A 419 27.49 -11.25 -11.30
C LYS A 419 26.48 -10.18 -10.88
N VAL A 420 25.21 -10.36 -11.23
CA VAL A 420 24.12 -9.37 -11.01
C VAL A 420 23.09 -9.82 -9.98
N ALA A 421 22.99 -11.13 -9.76
CA ALA A 421 22.05 -11.70 -8.83
C ALA A 421 22.38 -11.35 -7.37
N ALA A 422 21.36 -11.01 -6.58
CA ALA A 422 21.48 -10.56 -5.20
C ALA A 422 22.49 -9.41 -5.00
N ALA A 423 22.64 -8.47 -5.94
CA ALA A 423 23.60 -7.37 -5.83
C ALA A 423 23.13 -6.19 -4.96
N ASN A 424 21.92 -6.25 -4.39
CA ASN A 424 21.29 -5.18 -3.61
C ASN A 424 22.09 -4.83 -2.33
N TRP A 425 22.56 -5.83 -1.58
CA TRP A 425 23.34 -5.62 -0.36
C TRP A 425 24.67 -4.94 -0.68
N HIS A 426 25.31 -5.29 -1.81
CA HIS A 426 26.56 -4.68 -2.24
C HIS A 426 26.33 -3.22 -2.63
N ALA A 427 25.22 -2.90 -3.31
CA ALA A 427 24.86 -1.53 -3.65
C ALA A 427 24.67 -0.66 -2.40
N LEU A 428 23.96 -1.20 -1.39
CA LEU A 428 23.75 -0.53 -0.13
C LEU A 428 25.06 -0.36 0.66
N ALA A 429 25.91 -1.40 0.71
CA ALA A 429 27.23 -1.34 1.33
C ALA A 429 28.14 -0.31 0.65
N LYS A 430 28.11 -0.24 -0.68
CA LYS A 430 28.86 0.76 -1.44
C LYS A 430 28.38 2.16 -1.13
N TYR A 431 27.08 2.37 -1.08
CA TYR A 431 26.50 3.66 -0.69
C TYR A 431 26.86 4.04 0.75
N ALA A 432 26.73 3.10 1.70
CA ALA A 432 27.09 3.28 3.10
C ALA A 432 28.57 3.66 3.27
N ALA A 433 29.47 2.98 2.55
CA ALA A 433 30.90 3.27 2.56
C ALA A 433 31.22 4.67 2.01
N LEU A 434 30.48 5.14 1.00
CA LEU A 434 30.62 6.50 0.45
C LEU A 434 29.96 7.58 1.33
N ALA A 435 29.03 7.19 2.20
CA ALA A 435 28.31 8.12 3.07
C ALA A 435 29.13 8.56 4.29
N VAL A 436 30.32 7.99 4.51
CA VAL A 436 31.18 8.19 5.68
C VAL A 436 32.61 8.57 5.30
N GLU A 437 33.26 9.40 6.11
CA GLU A 437 34.68 9.77 5.92
C GLU A 437 35.64 8.76 6.58
N ALA A 438 35.11 7.71 7.20
CA ALA A 438 35.88 6.71 7.94
C ALA A 438 36.70 5.80 7.02
N SER A 439 37.91 5.45 7.48
CA SER A 439 38.79 4.53 6.76
C SER A 439 38.32 3.07 6.82
N THR A 440 37.60 2.69 7.88
CA THR A 440 37.03 1.35 8.08
C THR A 440 35.68 1.46 8.77
N GLY A 441 34.70 0.71 8.31
CA GLY A 441 33.38 0.67 8.92
C GLY A 441 32.61 -0.60 8.61
N LEU A 442 31.40 -0.66 9.15
CA LEU A 442 30.49 -1.79 9.05
C LEU A 442 29.12 -1.29 8.61
N LEU A 443 28.48 -1.95 7.64
CA LEU A 443 27.06 -1.80 7.38
C LEU A 443 26.33 -2.91 8.14
N ILE A 444 25.29 -2.56 8.90
CA ILE A 444 24.32 -3.50 9.44
C ILE A 444 22.93 -3.10 8.93
N ASP A 445 22.40 -3.86 7.97
CA ASP A 445 21.06 -3.68 7.42
C ASP A 445 20.16 -4.83 7.89
N ILE A 446 19.11 -4.53 8.64
CA ILE A 446 18.19 -5.56 9.16
C ILE A 446 16.80 -5.32 8.58
N GLY A 447 16.39 -6.19 7.66
CA GLY A 447 15.08 -6.16 7.03
C GLY A 447 14.03 -6.99 7.77
N SER A 448 12.92 -7.28 7.08
CA SER A 448 11.84 -8.13 7.59
C SER A 448 12.24 -9.60 7.71
N THR A 449 13.12 -10.09 6.83
CA THR A 449 13.51 -11.52 6.75
C THR A 449 14.98 -11.79 7.09
N THR A 450 15.90 -10.90 6.70
CA THR A 450 17.35 -11.12 6.75
C THR A 450 18.10 -9.93 7.35
N ALA A 451 19.33 -10.17 7.78
CA ALA A 451 20.27 -9.17 8.22
C ALA A 451 21.60 -9.28 7.44
N ASP A 452 22.03 -8.18 6.84
CA ASP A 452 23.30 -8.06 6.13
C ASP A 452 24.33 -7.34 7.00
N ILE A 453 25.51 -7.95 7.18
CA ILE A 453 26.59 -7.40 8.03
C ILE A 453 27.86 -7.29 7.17
N ILE A 454 28.04 -6.13 6.54
CA ILE A 454 29.02 -5.97 5.46
C ILE A 454 30.15 -5.02 5.89
N PRO A 455 31.40 -5.48 5.99
CA PRO A 455 32.51 -4.60 6.27
C PRO A 455 32.85 -3.75 5.04
N PHE A 456 33.38 -2.55 5.27
CA PHE A 456 33.90 -1.69 4.20
C PHE A 456 35.16 -0.96 4.63
N THR A 457 36.02 -0.65 3.67
CA THR A 457 37.30 0.04 3.88
C THR A 457 37.50 1.08 2.78
N SER A 458 37.88 2.30 3.16
CA SER A 458 38.23 3.38 2.23
C SER A 458 37.19 3.65 1.13
N GLY A 459 35.90 3.64 1.49
CA GLY A 459 34.81 3.90 0.54
C GLY A 459 34.41 2.71 -0.35
N GLU A 460 34.96 1.52 -0.09
CA GLU A 460 34.66 0.29 -0.83
C GLU A 460 34.15 -0.82 0.11
N PRO A 461 33.10 -1.58 -0.26
CA PRO A 461 32.76 -2.84 0.40
C PRO A 461 33.95 -3.80 0.39
N ALA A 462 34.15 -4.52 1.49
CA ALA A 462 35.23 -5.48 1.65
C ALA A 462 34.72 -6.86 2.11
N PRO A 463 33.72 -7.45 1.43
CA PRO A 463 33.11 -8.71 1.85
C PRO A 463 34.09 -9.89 1.73
N SER A 464 33.88 -10.91 2.55
CA SER A 464 34.57 -12.20 2.50
C SER A 464 33.83 -13.19 1.59
N GLY A 465 32.50 -13.07 1.49
CA GLY A 465 31.64 -13.89 0.64
C GLY A 465 30.90 -13.08 -0.41
N TYR A 466 30.79 -13.61 -1.64
CA TYR A 466 30.09 -12.97 -2.75
C TYR A 466 28.76 -13.64 -3.08
N THR A 467 28.60 -14.92 -2.71
CA THR A 467 27.35 -15.67 -2.81
C THR A 467 26.63 -15.76 -1.47
N ASP A 468 25.33 -16.00 -1.46
CA ASP A 468 24.55 -16.12 -0.22
C ASP A 468 25.08 -17.24 0.69
N THR A 469 25.49 -18.38 0.10
CA THR A 469 26.08 -19.50 0.84
C THR A 469 27.40 -19.11 1.52
N GLU A 470 28.28 -18.41 0.80
CA GLU A 470 29.53 -17.90 1.37
C GLU A 470 29.24 -16.89 2.47
N ARG A 471 28.32 -15.94 2.23
CA ARG A 471 27.94 -14.90 3.20
C ARG A 471 27.32 -15.47 4.47
N LEU A 472 26.51 -16.54 4.35
CA LEU A 472 26.02 -17.31 5.50
C LEU A 472 27.17 -17.93 6.30
N SER A 473 28.17 -18.51 5.63
CA SER A 473 29.33 -19.12 6.29
C SER A 473 30.26 -18.11 6.97
N THR A 474 30.30 -16.88 6.46
CA THR A 474 31.16 -15.80 6.97
C THR A 474 30.44 -14.93 8.01
N GLY A 475 29.12 -15.07 8.19
CA GLY A 475 28.33 -14.21 9.07
C GLY A 475 28.00 -12.84 8.46
N GLU A 476 28.24 -12.66 7.16
CA GLU A 476 27.91 -11.45 6.39
C GLU A 476 26.45 -11.43 5.91
N LEU A 477 25.77 -12.57 6.00
CA LEU A 477 24.33 -12.74 5.86
C LEU A 477 23.84 -13.60 7.03
N VAL A 478 22.83 -13.12 7.74
CA VAL A 478 22.13 -13.89 8.77
C VAL A 478 20.67 -13.98 8.37
N TYR A 479 20.11 -15.20 8.34
CA TYR A 479 18.72 -15.43 7.92
C TYR A 479 17.72 -15.13 9.05
N THR A 480 17.78 -13.90 9.55
CA THR A 480 16.90 -13.40 10.60
C THR A 480 16.63 -11.90 10.38
N GLY A 481 15.35 -11.54 10.38
CA GLY A 481 14.83 -10.18 10.34
C GLY A 481 13.76 -9.96 11.40
N VAL A 482 13.19 -8.75 11.44
CA VAL A 482 12.31 -8.32 12.55
C VAL A 482 10.83 -8.67 12.38
N GLU A 483 10.41 -9.20 11.23
CA GLU A 483 9.00 -9.54 10.97
C GLU A 483 8.78 -11.03 10.69
N ARG A 484 9.49 -11.58 9.70
CA ARG A 484 9.12 -12.86 9.07
C ARG A 484 9.80 -14.10 9.65
N THR A 485 10.83 -13.91 10.47
CA THR A 485 11.60 -15.03 11.05
C THR A 485 10.72 -15.87 11.97
N PRO A 486 10.52 -17.18 11.72
CA PRO A 486 9.77 -18.04 12.62
C PRO A 486 10.43 -18.13 14.01
N VAL A 487 9.63 -18.05 15.08
CA VAL A 487 10.15 -18.12 16.46
C VAL A 487 10.92 -19.43 16.74
N CYS A 488 10.47 -20.53 16.15
CA CYS A 488 11.14 -21.83 16.24
C CYS A 488 12.52 -21.89 15.56
N ALA A 489 12.81 -20.96 14.65
CA ALA A 489 14.13 -20.80 14.03
C ALA A 489 15.06 -19.88 14.85
N ILE A 490 14.51 -19.06 15.76
CA ILE A 490 15.28 -18.13 16.59
C ILE A 490 15.89 -18.83 17.80
N ALA A 491 15.11 -19.64 18.52
CA ALA A 491 15.60 -20.37 19.67
C ALA A 491 14.90 -21.72 19.84
N PRO A 492 15.63 -22.78 20.22
CA PRO A 492 15.05 -24.09 20.47
C PRO A 492 14.28 -24.16 21.80
N THR A 493 14.53 -23.23 22.72
CA THR A 493 13.91 -23.19 24.06
C THR A 493 13.70 -21.76 24.54
N VAL A 494 12.66 -21.54 25.35
CA VAL A 494 12.33 -20.28 26.01
C VAL A 494 12.07 -20.50 27.52
N PRO A 495 12.32 -19.49 28.37
CA PRO A 495 11.99 -19.59 29.79
C PRO A 495 10.48 -19.57 30.00
N TRP A 496 10.00 -20.46 30.86
CA TRP A 496 8.60 -20.50 31.29
C TRP A 496 8.54 -20.94 32.76
N ARG A 497 8.13 -20.03 33.64
CA ARG A 497 7.95 -20.26 35.09
C ARG A 497 9.12 -20.98 35.79
N GLY A 498 10.36 -20.59 35.46
CA GLY A 498 11.58 -21.16 36.04
C GLY A 498 12.10 -22.43 35.37
N HIS A 499 11.45 -22.89 34.29
CA HIS A 499 11.89 -24.02 33.48
C HIS A 499 12.28 -23.56 32.07
N ASN A 500 13.15 -24.32 31.40
CA ASN A 500 13.38 -24.17 29.96
C ASN A 500 12.35 -25.02 29.20
N CYS A 501 11.41 -24.36 28.52
CA CYS A 501 10.41 -24.99 27.69
C CYS A 501 10.90 -25.07 26.24
N ARG A 502 10.63 -26.17 25.55
CA ARG A 502 10.98 -26.32 24.13
C ARG A 502 9.97 -25.57 23.27
N VAL A 503 10.46 -24.93 22.22
CA VAL A 503 9.61 -24.27 21.22
C VAL A 503 9.13 -25.31 20.21
N ALA A 504 7.83 -25.27 19.87
CA ALA A 504 7.23 -26.13 18.86
C ALA A 504 7.81 -25.83 17.46
N GLY A 505 8.08 -26.85 16.66
CA GLY A 505 8.63 -26.73 15.30
C GLY A 505 7.62 -26.29 14.24
N GLU A 506 6.63 -25.48 14.61
CA GLU A 506 5.56 -24.97 13.73
C GLU A 506 5.58 -23.45 13.66
N LEU A 507 5.02 -22.90 12.58
CA LEU A 507 4.88 -21.45 12.38
C LEU A 507 3.69 -20.92 13.19
N PHE A 508 3.84 -20.87 14.52
CA PHE A 508 2.83 -20.25 15.41
C PHE A 508 3.03 -18.76 15.62
N ALA A 509 4.29 -18.31 15.58
CA ALA A 509 4.68 -16.93 15.82
C ALA A 509 5.95 -16.59 15.03
N THR A 510 6.15 -15.30 14.76
CA THR A 510 7.34 -14.77 14.08
C THR A 510 8.05 -13.69 14.90
N ALA A 511 9.17 -13.19 14.41
CA ALA A 511 9.88 -12.05 15.01
C ALA A 511 9.00 -10.80 15.15
N TRP A 512 8.00 -10.63 14.28
CA TRP A 512 7.05 -9.53 14.41
C TRP A 512 6.34 -9.58 15.76
N ASP A 513 5.91 -10.77 16.19
CA ASP A 513 5.21 -10.97 17.45
C ASP A 513 6.08 -10.65 18.66
N ILE A 514 7.37 -10.96 18.57
CA ILE A 514 8.37 -10.57 19.58
C ILE A 514 8.39 -9.06 19.72
N TYR A 515 8.61 -8.34 18.61
CA TYR A 515 8.85 -6.90 18.64
C TYR A 515 7.58 -6.06 18.80
N LEU A 516 6.40 -6.58 18.44
CA LEU A 516 5.10 -6.03 18.84
C LEU A 516 4.95 -6.10 20.36
N THR A 517 5.17 -7.28 20.96
CA THR A 517 5.06 -7.50 22.41
C THR A 517 6.03 -6.59 23.18
N LEU A 518 7.24 -6.42 22.67
CA LEU A 518 8.26 -5.54 23.25
C LEU A 518 8.07 -4.05 22.90
N GLN A 519 7.05 -3.69 22.12
CA GLN A 519 6.77 -2.32 21.68
C GLN A 519 7.95 -1.67 20.92
N ARG A 520 8.71 -2.48 20.19
CA ARG A 520 9.81 -2.03 19.32
C ARG A 520 9.36 -1.84 17.87
N LEU A 521 8.23 -2.44 17.49
CA LEU A 521 7.50 -2.20 16.25
C LEU A 521 6.07 -1.71 16.55
N PRO A 522 5.49 -0.84 15.69
CA PRO A 522 4.12 -0.36 15.84
C PRO A 522 3.11 -1.49 15.61
N GLU A 523 1.92 -1.36 16.19
CA GLU A 523 0.79 -2.24 15.84
C GLU A 523 0.24 -1.85 14.47
N GLU A 524 -0.10 -2.86 13.68
CA GLU A 524 -0.75 -2.69 12.37
C GLU A 524 -2.05 -3.52 12.37
N PRO A 525 -3.18 -2.94 12.84
CA PRO A 525 -4.44 -3.65 12.96
C PRO A 525 -4.97 -4.22 11.63
N ASP A 526 -4.62 -3.57 10.52
CA ASP A 526 -5.04 -3.97 9.17
C ASP A 526 -4.11 -5.02 8.55
N ALA A 527 -2.92 -5.24 9.13
CA ALA A 527 -1.99 -6.23 8.65
C ALA A 527 -2.34 -7.62 9.19
N THR A 528 -2.88 -8.46 8.31
CA THR A 528 -3.34 -9.82 8.63
C THR A 528 -2.46 -10.93 8.06
N HIS A 529 -1.29 -10.59 7.51
CA HIS A 529 -0.32 -11.56 6.99
C HIS A 529 0.56 -12.18 8.10
N THR A 530 0.04 -12.26 9.33
CA THR A 530 0.69 -12.90 10.48
C THR A 530 0.51 -14.42 10.44
N ALA A 531 1.24 -15.16 11.29
CA ALA A 531 1.27 -16.63 11.28
C ALA A 531 -0.11 -17.31 11.43
N ASP A 532 -1.05 -16.68 12.16
CA ASP A 532 -2.41 -17.20 12.35
C ASP A 532 -3.48 -16.40 11.58
N GLY A 533 -3.05 -15.46 10.74
CA GLY A 533 -3.93 -14.60 9.95
C GLY A 533 -4.66 -13.52 10.75
N ARG A 534 -4.37 -13.35 12.05
CA ARG A 534 -4.97 -12.30 12.89
C ARG A 534 -4.19 -10.99 12.77
N PRO A 535 -4.78 -9.84 13.14
CA PRO A 535 -4.09 -8.55 13.12
C PRO A 535 -2.70 -8.55 13.80
N ALA A 536 -1.78 -7.73 13.29
CA ALA A 536 -0.47 -7.47 13.89
C ALA A 536 -0.60 -6.52 15.10
N THR A 537 -1.35 -6.96 16.11
CA THR A 537 -1.55 -6.26 17.39
C THR A 537 -0.81 -6.99 18.51
N ARG A 538 -0.51 -6.29 19.60
CA ARG A 538 0.11 -6.86 20.81
C ARG A 538 -0.73 -7.97 21.42
N ALA A 539 -2.05 -7.81 21.42
CA ALA A 539 -2.97 -8.81 21.95
C ALA A 539 -2.92 -10.12 21.14
N ALA A 540 -2.94 -10.02 19.80
CA ALA A 540 -2.84 -11.19 18.93
C ALA A 540 -1.44 -11.83 18.96
N ALA A 541 -0.40 -11.00 18.98
CA ALA A 541 0.99 -11.44 19.11
C ALA A 541 1.22 -12.26 20.39
N ALA A 542 0.62 -11.84 21.52
CA ALA A 542 0.70 -12.59 22.76
C ALA A 542 0.11 -14.00 22.64
N GLY A 543 -1.04 -14.14 21.97
CA GLY A 543 -1.65 -15.44 21.69
C GLY A 543 -0.79 -16.33 20.80
N ARG A 544 -0.17 -15.76 19.76
CA ARG A 544 0.77 -16.46 18.88
C ARG A 544 2.03 -16.94 19.62
N LEU A 545 2.62 -16.08 20.45
CA LEU A 545 3.79 -16.44 21.28
C LEU A 545 3.46 -17.53 22.29
N ALA A 546 2.28 -17.50 22.93
CA ALA A 546 1.85 -18.58 23.82
C ALA A 546 1.77 -19.93 23.09
N ARG A 547 1.23 -19.96 21.87
CA ARG A 547 1.14 -21.17 21.05
C ARG A 547 2.49 -21.76 20.67
N SER A 548 3.54 -20.93 20.61
CA SER A 548 4.89 -21.42 20.31
C SER A 548 5.44 -22.42 21.35
N ILE A 549 4.86 -22.46 22.55
CA ILE A 549 5.14 -23.48 23.59
C ILE A 549 3.95 -24.42 23.83
N CYS A 550 3.05 -24.54 22.86
CA CYS A 550 1.80 -25.30 22.93
C CYS A 550 0.86 -24.88 24.07
N ALA A 551 0.92 -23.61 24.50
CA ALA A 551 0.03 -23.04 25.51
C ALA A 551 -1.01 -22.11 24.85
N ASP A 552 -2.09 -21.83 25.57
CA ASP A 552 -3.07 -20.79 25.21
C ASP A 552 -2.98 -19.56 26.13
N ALA A 553 -3.89 -18.60 25.94
CA ALA A 553 -3.93 -17.36 26.73
C ALA A 553 -4.40 -17.56 28.18
N ALA A 554 -5.02 -18.70 28.51
CA ALA A 554 -5.38 -19.05 29.89
C ALA A 554 -4.18 -19.65 30.65
N GLU A 555 -3.31 -20.38 29.94
CA GLU A 555 -2.13 -21.03 30.52
C GLU A 555 -0.89 -20.11 30.55
N CYS A 556 -0.72 -19.27 29.52
CA CYS A 556 0.41 -18.35 29.35
C CYS A 556 -0.05 -16.90 29.53
N GLY A 557 0.22 -16.35 30.71
CA GLY A 557 -0.21 -14.99 31.06
C GLY A 557 0.66 -13.89 30.41
N PRO A 558 0.27 -12.61 30.51
CA PRO A 558 1.02 -11.49 29.92
C PRO A 558 2.49 -11.41 30.36
N GLU A 559 2.79 -11.72 31.63
CA GLU A 559 4.17 -11.74 32.13
C GLU A 559 4.97 -12.91 31.54
N ASP A 560 4.36 -14.09 31.38
CA ASP A 560 4.99 -15.24 30.75
C ASP A 560 5.33 -14.91 29.27
N VAL A 561 4.37 -14.33 28.53
CA VAL A 561 4.56 -13.88 27.14
C VAL A 561 5.69 -12.84 27.04
N LEU A 562 5.73 -11.86 27.94
CA LEU A 562 6.78 -10.85 27.94
C LEU A 562 8.16 -11.47 28.20
N GLN A 563 8.27 -12.45 29.10
CA GLN A 563 9.52 -13.17 29.35
C GLN A 563 9.96 -14.00 28.14
N ILE A 564 9.02 -14.69 27.49
CA ILE A 564 9.27 -15.42 26.24
C ILE A 564 9.78 -14.46 25.15
N ALA A 565 9.09 -13.34 24.92
CA ALA A 565 9.49 -12.34 23.93
C ALA A 565 10.88 -11.76 24.22
N LYS A 566 11.18 -11.42 25.48
CA LYS A 566 12.53 -10.95 25.89
C LYS A 566 13.60 -12.00 25.62
N ALA A 567 13.34 -13.26 25.94
CA ALA A 567 14.29 -14.34 25.71
C ALA A 567 14.57 -14.57 24.22
N LEU A 568 13.52 -14.56 23.40
CA LEU A 568 13.65 -14.69 21.95
C LEU A 568 14.36 -13.50 21.32
N ALA A 569 14.04 -12.27 21.71
CA ALA A 569 14.75 -11.07 21.26
C ALA A 569 16.24 -11.12 21.64
N ASN A 570 16.56 -11.57 22.85
CA ASN A 570 17.95 -11.75 23.28
C ASN A 570 18.66 -12.85 22.48
N ALA A 571 18.00 -13.97 22.19
CA ALA A 571 18.56 -15.04 21.36
C ALA A 571 18.86 -14.53 19.94
N GLN A 572 17.90 -13.85 19.31
CA GLN A 572 18.08 -13.24 17.99
C GLN A 572 19.22 -12.22 17.98
N ARG A 573 19.28 -11.35 19.00
CA ARG A 573 20.37 -10.37 19.15
C ARG A 573 21.72 -11.05 19.30
N ASN A 574 21.83 -12.11 20.09
CA ASN A 574 23.08 -12.84 20.29
C ASN A 574 23.56 -13.49 18.99
N THR A 575 22.66 -14.09 18.20
CA THR A 575 23.01 -14.60 16.86
C THR A 575 23.61 -13.52 15.96
N LEU A 576 23.04 -12.31 15.98
CA LEU A 576 23.57 -11.18 15.21
C LEU A 576 24.91 -10.66 15.77
N ILE A 577 25.08 -10.66 17.10
CA ILE A 577 26.35 -10.31 17.77
C ILE A 577 27.45 -11.30 17.39
N ASP A 578 27.15 -12.59 17.38
CA ASP A 578 28.11 -13.63 17.02
C ASP A 578 28.54 -13.48 15.56
N ALA A 579 27.59 -13.26 14.65
CA ALA A 579 27.86 -12.99 13.24
C ALA A 579 28.68 -11.70 13.02
N ALA A 580 28.29 -10.60 13.68
CA ALA A 580 29.03 -9.34 13.59
C ALA A 580 30.45 -9.44 14.17
N SER A 581 30.62 -10.17 15.27
CA SER A 581 31.94 -10.44 15.86
C SER A 581 32.80 -11.24 14.89
N GLN A 582 32.23 -12.29 14.28
CA GLN A 582 32.90 -13.09 13.26
C GLN A 582 33.36 -12.22 12.06
N VAL A 583 32.56 -11.24 11.63
CA VAL A 583 32.95 -10.28 10.58
C VAL A 583 34.07 -9.35 11.06
N ILE A 584 33.94 -8.74 12.25
CA ILE A 584 34.91 -7.79 12.80
C ILE A 584 36.27 -8.45 13.05
N GLU A 585 36.31 -9.70 13.50
CA GLU A 585 37.55 -10.45 13.73
C GLU A 585 38.39 -10.64 12.46
N ARG A 586 37.76 -10.63 11.28
CA ARG A 586 38.46 -10.68 9.99
C ARG A 586 38.87 -9.31 9.45
N MET A 587 38.34 -8.22 10.00
CA MET A 587 38.71 -6.88 9.56
C MET A 587 40.13 -6.55 10.01
N ALA A 588 40.92 -5.95 9.11
CA ALA A 588 42.30 -5.53 9.44
C ALA A 588 42.36 -4.48 10.55
N LYS A 589 41.31 -3.65 10.67
CA LYS A 589 41.10 -2.70 11.77
C LYS A 589 39.64 -2.76 12.18
N ARG A 590 39.37 -2.54 13.47
CA ARG A 590 38.01 -2.41 13.98
C ARG A 590 37.25 -1.26 13.28
N PRO A 591 35.94 -1.38 13.09
CA PRO A 591 35.15 -0.33 12.45
C PRO A 591 35.21 0.96 13.29
N GLN A 592 35.42 2.09 12.61
CA GLN A 592 35.36 3.43 13.20
C GLN A 592 33.93 3.97 13.18
N VAL A 593 33.13 3.49 12.23
CA VAL A 593 31.73 3.85 12.04
C VAL A 593 30.93 2.59 11.71
N THR A 594 29.71 2.53 12.22
CA THR A 594 28.71 1.54 11.81
C THR A 594 27.52 2.26 11.20
N VAL A 595 27.24 1.97 9.93
CA VAL A 595 26.07 2.46 9.23
C VAL A 595 24.93 1.48 9.46
N VAL A 596 23.80 1.98 9.95
CA VAL A 596 22.62 1.16 10.26
C VAL A 596 21.45 1.50 9.34
N SER A 597 20.72 0.46 8.93
CA SER A 597 19.62 0.55 7.97
C SER A 597 18.56 -0.54 8.20
N GLY A 598 17.41 -0.39 7.55
CA GLY A 598 16.33 -1.36 7.55
C GLY A 598 15.34 -1.19 8.70
N GLN A 599 14.23 -1.92 8.65
CA GLN A 599 13.17 -1.89 9.68
C GLN A 599 13.69 -2.29 11.07
N GLY A 600 14.71 -3.13 11.12
CA GLY A 600 15.36 -3.60 12.34
C GLY A 600 16.51 -2.73 12.84
N GLU A 601 16.60 -1.45 12.42
CA GLU A 601 17.69 -0.54 12.81
C GLU A 601 17.93 -0.50 14.32
N PHE A 602 16.86 -0.56 15.12
CA PHE A 602 16.94 -0.57 16.57
C PHE A 602 17.79 -1.73 17.11
N LEU A 603 17.77 -2.89 16.44
CA LEU A 603 18.54 -4.07 16.77
C LEU A 603 19.98 -3.95 16.27
N ALA A 604 20.18 -3.36 15.09
CA ALA A 604 21.50 -3.06 14.54
C ALA A 604 22.32 -2.14 15.47
N ARG A 605 21.66 -1.17 16.10
CA ARG A 605 22.27 -0.29 17.11
C ARG A 605 22.71 -1.05 18.36
N GLU A 606 21.88 -1.97 18.86
CA GLU A 606 22.22 -2.81 20.01
C GLU A 606 23.39 -3.76 19.69
N VAL A 607 23.40 -4.36 18.51
CA VAL A 607 24.50 -5.20 18.04
C VAL A 607 25.80 -4.38 17.97
N THR A 608 25.75 -3.18 17.37
CA THR A 608 26.90 -2.28 17.29
C THR A 608 27.46 -1.95 18.67
N GLN A 609 26.60 -1.59 19.62
CA GLN A 609 27.03 -1.28 20.99
C GLN A 609 27.72 -2.46 21.68
N ALA A 610 27.33 -3.70 21.34
CA ALA A 610 27.94 -4.89 21.91
C ALA A 610 29.30 -5.23 21.27
N VAL A 611 29.43 -5.11 19.94
CA VAL A 611 30.64 -5.59 19.22
C VAL A 611 31.66 -4.49 18.91
N ALA A 612 31.21 -3.25 18.77
CA ALA A 612 32.00 -2.08 18.40
C ALA A 612 31.51 -0.80 19.12
N PRO A 613 31.57 -0.76 20.48
CA PRO A 613 31.05 0.37 21.26
C PRO A 613 31.71 1.72 20.97
N GLU A 614 32.94 1.71 20.47
CA GLU A 614 33.71 2.91 20.09
C GLU A 614 33.39 3.43 18.68
N ALA A 615 32.61 2.68 17.89
CA ALA A 615 32.26 3.08 16.54
C ALA A 615 31.12 4.11 16.55
N GLU A 616 31.25 5.18 15.75
CA GLU A 616 30.16 6.12 15.51
C GLU A 616 28.99 5.41 14.83
N ILE A 617 27.75 5.60 15.30
CA ILE A 617 26.56 5.03 14.66
C ILE A 617 25.93 6.07 13.75
N LEU A 618 25.67 5.69 12.51
CA LEU A 618 25.06 6.54 11.50
C LEU A 618 23.85 5.84 10.89
N SER A 619 22.67 6.43 11.07
CA SER A 619 21.43 5.89 10.50
C SER A 619 21.16 6.43 9.10
N LEU A 620 20.95 5.52 8.15
CA LEU A 620 20.47 5.88 6.81
C LEU A 620 19.01 6.35 6.87
N THR A 621 18.18 5.78 7.74
CA THR A 621 16.79 6.21 7.97
C THR A 621 16.73 7.66 8.40
N GLU A 622 17.50 8.07 9.42
CA GLU A 622 17.56 9.46 9.90
C GLU A 622 18.09 10.43 8.85
N ARG A 623 19.00 9.98 7.99
CA ARG A 623 19.54 10.78 6.89
C ARG A 623 18.60 10.91 5.69
N LEU A 624 17.69 9.96 5.47
CA LEU A 624 16.86 9.89 4.25
C LEU A 624 15.33 10.08 4.45
N GLY A 625 14.73 9.74 5.61
CA GLY A 625 13.26 9.60 5.76
C GLY A 625 12.53 10.58 6.70
N PRO A 626 12.74 10.58 8.04
CA PRO A 626 11.84 11.27 8.98
C PRO A 626 12.03 12.77 9.12
N VAL A 627 13.12 13.34 8.58
CA VAL A 627 13.39 14.79 8.67
C VAL A 627 12.50 15.55 7.68
N ALA A 628 12.30 15.04 6.46
CA ALA A 628 11.52 15.74 5.43
C ALA A 628 10.04 15.87 5.82
N SER A 629 9.41 14.80 6.33
CA SER A 629 8.02 14.82 6.79
C SER A 629 7.81 15.72 8.02
N ARG A 630 8.68 15.66 9.05
CA ARG A 630 8.60 16.57 10.22
C ARG A 630 8.86 18.04 9.85
N VAL A 631 9.73 18.28 8.87
CA VAL A 631 9.99 19.62 8.34
C VAL A 631 8.76 20.12 7.56
N ALA A 632 8.14 19.28 6.73
CA ALA A 632 6.91 19.62 6.01
C ALA A 632 5.76 19.96 6.98
N GLU A 633 5.52 19.15 8.01
CA GLU A 633 4.53 19.44 9.06
C GLU A 633 4.80 20.75 9.81
N SER A 634 6.05 20.99 10.21
CA SER A 634 6.43 22.21 10.94
C SER A 634 6.35 23.46 10.05
N LEU A 635 6.71 23.32 8.77
CA LEU A 635 6.61 24.35 7.76
C LEU A 635 5.15 24.71 7.46
N SER A 636 4.27 23.72 7.25
CA SER A 636 2.84 23.95 7.02
C SER A 636 2.19 24.68 8.20
N ARG A 637 2.48 24.26 9.44
CA ARG A 637 2.01 24.97 10.65
C ARG A 637 2.51 26.41 10.75
N TRP A 638 3.76 26.66 10.37
CA TRP A 638 4.32 28.02 10.41
C TRP A 638 3.71 28.93 9.34
N ILE A 639 3.54 28.42 8.10
CA ILE A 639 2.88 29.13 6.99
C ILE A 639 1.45 29.53 7.36
N GLN A 640 0.69 28.62 7.98
CA GLN A 640 -0.68 28.89 8.43
C GLN A 640 -0.79 30.01 9.48
N GLN A 641 0.30 30.32 10.19
CA GLN A 641 0.35 31.43 11.16
C GLN A 641 0.77 32.77 10.52
N GLN A 642 1.21 32.77 9.27
CA GLN A 642 1.61 33.99 8.58
C GLN A 642 0.40 34.71 7.96
N PRO A 643 0.48 36.04 7.77
CA PRO A 643 -0.52 36.78 7.00
C PRO A 643 -0.66 36.21 5.57
N PRO A 644 -1.87 36.23 4.98
CA PRO A 644 -2.07 35.75 3.62
C PRO A 644 -1.31 36.63 2.62
N MET A 645 -0.16 36.13 2.18
CA MET A 645 0.73 36.75 1.20
C MET A 645 1.26 35.69 0.24
N LEU A 646 1.67 36.10 -0.96
CA LEU A 646 2.42 35.24 -1.86
C LEU A 646 3.82 34.98 -1.28
N SER A 647 4.10 33.73 -0.92
CA SER A 647 5.36 33.30 -0.33
C SER A 647 6.17 32.46 -1.33
N LEU A 648 7.44 32.82 -1.52
CA LEU A 648 8.37 32.05 -2.35
C LEU A 648 9.28 31.23 -1.45
N LEU A 649 9.14 29.90 -1.49
CA LEU A 649 9.92 28.99 -0.66
C LEU A 649 11.15 28.50 -1.42
N VAL A 650 12.33 28.82 -0.89
CA VAL A 650 13.62 28.31 -1.38
C VAL A 650 14.06 27.16 -0.48
N VAL A 651 14.03 25.94 -1.00
CA VAL A 651 14.46 24.76 -0.23
C VAL A 651 15.97 24.60 -0.33
N GLY A 652 16.64 24.64 0.82
CA GLY A 652 18.09 24.48 0.91
C GLY A 652 18.57 23.06 0.57
N GLY A 653 19.88 22.92 0.35
CA GLY A 653 20.46 21.66 -0.10
C GLY A 653 20.69 20.62 1.01
N GLY A 654 20.77 21.06 2.28
CA GLY A 654 20.87 20.19 3.45
C GLY A 654 21.97 19.12 3.32
N ALA A 655 21.64 17.89 3.75
CA ALA A 655 22.54 16.74 3.66
C ALA A 655 22.96 16.41 2.21
N SER A 656 22.07 16.66 1.24
CA SER A 656 22.29 16.44 -0.18
C SER A 656 23.39 17.35 -0.74
N ALA A 657 23.39 18.65 -0.39
CA ALA A 657 24.46 19.57 -0.77
C ALA A 657 25.76 19.32 -0.01
N GLU A 658 25.69 18.87 1.26
CA GLU A 658 26.89 18.49 2.01
C GLU A 658 27.57 17.25 1.40
N MET A 659 26.80 16.33 0.81
CA MET A 659 27.37 15.25 0.00
C MET A 659 28.16 15.78 -1.19
N ILE A 660 27.64 16.77 -1.92
CA ILE A 660 28.37 17.40 -3.03
C ILE A 660 29.63 18.09 -2.54
N ARG A 661 29.57 18.77 -1.38
CA ARG A 661 30.75 19.40 -0.76
C ARG A 661 31.81 18.37 -0.37
N ARG A 662 31.42 17.17 0.07
CA ARG A 662 32.36 16.06 0.32
C ARG A 662 32.97 15.52 -0.98
N LEU A 663 32.17 15.36 -2.03
CA LEU A 663 32.66 14.92 -3.34
C LEU A 663 33.66 15.92 -3.93
N ASP A 664 33.39 17.23 -3.84
CA ASP A 664 34.29 18.27 -4.32
C ASP A 664 35.61 18.30 -3.53
N ARG A 665 35.56 18.17 -2.20
CA ARG A 665 36.78 18.03 -1.37
C ARG A 665 37.62 16.80 -1.75
N THR A 666 36.98 15.71 -2.14
CA THR A 666 37.66 14.42 -2.43
C THR A 666 38.19 14.35 -3.86
N HIS A 667 37.41 14.84 -4.83
CA HIS A 667 37.66 14.65 -6.25
C HIS A 667 38.05 15.95 -6.98
N ALA A 668 38.09 17.08 -6.28
CA ALA A 668 38.40 18.40 -6.83
C ALA A 668 37.57 18.69 -8.10
N LEU A 669 36.23 18.67 -7.95
CA LEU A 669 35.29 18.81 -9.06
C LEU A 669 35.38 20.18 -9.73
N GLY A 670 35.86 21.18 -8.98
CA GLY A 670 36.00 22.57 -9.42
C GLY A 670 34.78 23.41 -9.02
N GLU A 671 35.00 24.68 -8.68
CA GLU A 671 33.99 25.54 -8.03
C GLU A 671 32.66 25.59 -8.80
N SER A 672 32.72 25.80 -10.11
CA SER A 672 31.53 25.86 -10.97
C SER A 672 30.74 24.54 -10.99
N ALA A 673 31.42 23.41 -11.20
CA ALA A 673 30.76 22.11 -11.27
C ALA A 673 30.16 21.69 -9.93
N ALA A 674 30.90 21.90 -8.84
CA ALA A 674 30.45 21.64 -7.48
C ALA A 674 29.25 22.51 -7.10
N HIS A 675 29.29 23.80 -7.44
CA HIS A 675 28.19 24.74 -7.22
C HIS A 675 26.91 24.27 -7.93
N TRP A 676 26.96 23.98 -9.24
CA TRP A 676 25.78 23.53 -9.98
C TRP A 676 25.25 22.16 -9.56
N LEU A 677 26.11 21.26 -9.07
CA LEU A 677 25.68 20.01 -8.44
C LEU A 677 24.93 20.27 -7.12
N ALA A 678 25.39 21.25 -6.32
CA ALA A 678 24.69 21.65 -5.10
C ALA A 678 23.32 22.31 -5.41
N ILE A 679 23.22 23.11 -6.48
CA ILE A 679 21.93 23.64 -6.95
C ILE A 679 20.98 22.52 -7.39
N ARG A 680 21.47 21.48 -8.08
CA ARG A 680 20.67 20.28 -8.41
C ARG A 680 20.21 19.53 -7.16
N ALA A 681 21.03 19.47 -6.12
CA ALA A 681 20.65 18.89 -4.84
C ALA A 681 19.53 19.71 -4.15
N MET A 682 19.57 21.04 -4.24
CA MET A 682 18.47 21.92 -3.80
C MET A 682 17.18 21.67 -4.59
N GLN A 683 17.28 21.51 -5.93
CA GLN A 683 16.13 21.15 -6.78
C GLN A 683 15.51 19.80 -6.36
N PHE A 684 16.34 18.80 -6.05
CA PHE A 684 15.86 17.51 -5.53
C PHE A 684 15.05 17.71 -4.24
N ASN A 685 15.59 18.45 -3.26
CA ASN A 685 14.89 18.71 -2.01
C ASN A 685 13.59 19.51 -2.22
N ALA A 686 13.58 20.46 -3.16
CA ALA A 686 12.38 21.22 -3.52
C ALA A 686 11.25 20.29 -3.98
N LYS A 687 11.55 19.29 -4.83
CA LYS A 687 10.58 18.29 -5.30
C LYS A 687 10.09 17.36 -4.19
N VAL A 688 10.94 17.03 -3.23
CA VAL A 688 10.53 16.26 -2.05
C VAL A 688 9.52 17.04 -1.21
N ILE A 689 9.76 18.34 -0.99
CA ILE A 689 8.81 19.20 -0.25
C ILE A 689 7.52 19.43 -1.05
N GLU A 690 7.60 19.56 -2.38
CA GLU A 690 6.43 19.65 -3.27
C GLU A 690 5.50 18.43 -3.11
N ALA A 691 6.07 17.22 -3.08
CA ALA A 691 5.29 16.00 -2.86
C ALA A 691 4.67 15.90 -1.45
N LEU A 692 5.27 16.56 -0.46
CA LEU A 692 4.81 16.54 0.94
C LEU A 692 3.83 17.68 1.27
N LEU A 693 3.76 18.73 0.43
CA LEU A 693 2.88 19.89 0.59
C LEU A 693 2.08 20.10 -0.71
N PRO A 694 1.06 19.25 -0.98
CA PRO A 694 0.31 19.27 -2.23
C PRO A 694 -0.45 20.59 -2.48
N GLU A 695 -0.65 21.41 -1.45
CA GLU A 695 -1.22 22.76 -1.56
C GLU A 695 -0.26 23.80 -2.19
N THR A 696 0.99 23.43 -2.47
CA THR A 696 2.00 24.32 -3.05
C THR A 696 2.16 24.12 -4.55
N THR A 697 2.64 25.14 -5.26
CA THR A 697 2.93 25.04 -6.71
C THR A 697 4.41 25.34 -6.97
N ARG A 698 5.04 24.62 -7.90
CA ARG A 698 6.43 24.91 -8.29
C ARG A 698 6.51 26.18 -9.13
N LEU A 699 7.56 26.98 -8.91
CA LEU A 699 7.90 28.18 -9.68
C LEU A 699 9.20 27.91 -10.44
N GLU A 700 9.12 27.85 -11.77
CA GLU A 700 10.29 27.61 -12.63
C GLU A 700 10.80 28.89 -13.29
N SER A 701 9.95 29.91 -13.42
CA SER A 701 10.29 31.23 -13.94
C SER A 701 9.62 32.36 -13.18
N PHE A 702 10.32 33.48 -13.00
CA PHE A 702 9.72 34.70 -12.45
C PHE A 702 8.59 35.29 -13.31
N GLN A 703 8.48 34.88 -14.58
CA GLN A 703 7.38 35.28 -15.46
C GLN A 703 6.03 34.66 -15.04
N GLU A 704 6.07 33.57 -14.27
CA GLU A 704 4.88 32.90 -13.72
C GLU A 704 4.33 33.63 -12.47
N LEU A 705 5.04 34.64 -11.97
CA LEU A 705 4.55 35.43 -10.86
C LEU A 705 3.41 36.35 -11.35
N PRO A 706 2.27 36.37 -10.64
CA PRO A 706 1.14 37.20 -11.01
C PRO A 706 1.51 38.69 -10.97
N SER A 707 0.99 39.45 -11.92
CA SER A 707 1.18 40.90 -11.98
C SER A 707 0.32 41.67 -10.98
N ASP A 708 -0.63 41.00 -10.31
CA ASP A 708 -1.62 41.60 -9.43
C ASP A 708 -1.42 41.14 -7.97
N SER A 709 -1.52 42.07 -7.01
CA SER A 709 -1.07 41.88 -5.61
C SER A 709 -2.04 41.10 -4.72
N ARG A 710 -3.09 40.50 -5.29
CA ARG A 710 -4.16 39.81 -4.55
C ARG A 710 -3.96 38.29 -4.48
N ASP A 711 -2.95 37.75 -5.14
CA ASP A 711 -2.64 36.32 -5.08
C ASP A 711 -1.96 35.97 -3.76
N SER A 712 -2.38 34.88 -3.13
CA SER A 712 -1.91 34.43 -1.81
C SER A 712 -1.68 32.93 -1.86
N GLY A 713 -0.55 32.46 -1.35
CA GLY A 713 -0.19 31.05 -1.38
C GLY A 713 1.32 30.85 -1.37
N VAL A 714 1.75 29.59 -1.37
CA VAL A 714 3.17 29.23 -1.31
C VAL A 714 3.59 28.64 -2.64
N LYS A 715 4.61 29.25 -3.25
CA LYS A 715 5.27 28.72 -4.45
C LYS A 715 6.66 28.21 -4.10
N ILE A 716 6.93 26.94 -4.40
CA ILE A 716 8.26 26.34 -4.20
C ILE A 716 9.13 26.71 -5.38
N VAL A 717 10.21 27.45 -5.13
CA VAL A 717 11.14 27.86 -6.17
C VAL A 717 11.97 26.66 -6.62
N ASP A 718 12.02 26.41 -7.94
CA ASP A 718 13.03 25.53 -8.52
C ASP A 718 14.33 26.33 -8.74
N PRO A 719 15.35 26.15 -7.88
CA PRO A 719 16.55 26.98 -7.92
C PRO A 719 17.37 26.73 -9.20
N LEU A 720 17.30 25.53 -9.78
CA LEU A 720 18.04 25.21 -11.00
C LEU A 720 17.41 25.91 -12.21
N ALA A 721 16.08 25.83 -12.33
CA ALA A 721 15.35 26.44 -13.45
C ALA A 721 15.51 27.96 -13.41
N VAL A 722 15.30 28.58 -12.24
CA VAL A 722 15.40 30.03 -12.07
C VAL A 722 16.82 30.53 -12.32
N LEU A 723 17.84 29.92 -11.71
CA LEU A 723 19.23 30.41 -11.84
C LEU A 723 19.80 30.22 -13.25
N LYS A 724 19.39 29.18 -14.00
CA LYS A 724 19.82 29.00 -15.39
C LYS A 724 19.24 30.03 -16.36
N GLN A 725 18.07 30.60 -16.08
CA GLN A 725 17.48 31.63 -16.93
C GLN A 725 18.22 32.98 -16.83
N VAL A 726 18.97 33.19 -15.75
CA VAL A 726 19.70 34.43 -15.46
C VAL A 726 21.22 34.27 -15.43
N SER A 727 21.75 33.07 -15.71
CA SER A 727 23.18 32.76 -15.62
C SER A 727 24.06 33.45 -16.68
N SER A 728 23.47 34.23 -17.61
CA SER A 728 24.19 34.92 -18.70
C SER A 728 24.14 36.45 -18.67
N GLY A 729 23.96 37.10 -17.50
CA GLY A 729 23.85 38.56 -17.39
C GLY A 729 24.63 39.19 -16.22
N VAL A 730 24.68 40.54 -16.17
CA VAL A 730 25.39 41.39 -15.16
C VAL A 730 24.90 41.18 -13.71
N HIS A 731 23.87 40.35 -13.51
CA HIS A 731 23.22 40.10 -12.23
C HIS A 731 23.26 38.63 -11.79
N SER A 732 24.14 37.80 -12.37
CA SER A 732 24.31 36.40 -11.96
C SER A 732 25.01 36.28 -10.60
N LEU A 733 24.66 35.23 -9.86
CA LEU A 733 25.35 34.87 -8.63
C LEU A 733 26.70 34.21 -8.96
N PRO A 734 27.76 34.41 -8.15
CA PRO A 734 29.01 33.70 -8.31
C PRO A 734 28.83 32.18 -8.16
N GLU A 735 29.49 31.41 -9.01
CA GLU A 735 29.47 29.95 -8.96
C GLU A 735 30.53 29.43 -7.97
N SER A 736 30.30 29.64 -6.67
CA SER A 736 31.24 29.23 -5.63
C SER A 736 30.53 28.77 -4.36
N TRP A 737 31.28 28.22 -3.40
CA TRP A 737 30.77 27.83 -2.08
C TRP A 737 30.49 29.02 -1.15
N ASP A 738 30.89 30.24 -1.52
CA ASP A 738 30.53 31.45 -0.80
C ASP A 738 29.05 31.83 -1.03
N VAL A 739 28.39 31.22 -2.03
CA VAL A 739 26.97 31.38 -2.34
C VAL A 739 26.24 30.07 -2.03
N THR A 740 25.34 30.10 -1.05
CA THR A 740 24.50 28.96 -0.70
C THR A 740 23.01 29.33 -0.76
N SER A 741 22.14 28.48 -0.23
CA SER A 741 20.68 28.74 -0.22
C SER A 741 20.31 30.08 0.42
N ASP A 742 21.09 30.57 1.38
CA ASP A 742 20.82 31.85 2.03
C ASP A 742 20.98 33.02 1.05
N SER A 743 22.13 33.11 0.37
CA SER A 743 22.36 34.11 -0.68
C SER A 743 21.41 33.98 -1.85
N ILE A 744 21.04 32.75 -2.24
CA ILE A 744 20.09 32.52 -3.33
C ILE A 744 18.71 33.04 -2.93
N ALA A 745 18.25 32.78 -1.71
CA ALA A 745 16.98 33.29 -1.21
C ALA A 745 16.98 34.83 -1.12
N ALA A 746 18.07 35.43 -0.63
CA ALA A 746 18.23 36.89 -0.60
C ALA A 746 18.25 37.53 -2.00
N TRP A 747 18.94 36.89 -2.95
CA TRP A 747 18.99 37.34 -4.34
C TRP A 747 17.61 37.26 -5.00
N ILE A 748 16.86 36.17 -4.76
CA ILE A 748 15.47 36.02 -5.23
C ILE A 748 14.60 37.13 -4.63
N ALA A 749 14.66 37.36 -3.31
CA ALA A 749 13.89 38.39 -2.63
C ALA A 749 14.16 39.79 -3.19
N THR A 750 15.43 40.11 -3.46
CA THR A 750 15.82 41.37 -4.13
C THR A 750 15.26 41.45 -5.55
N ARG A 751 15.24 40.34 -6.31
CA ARG A 751 14.80 40.32 -7.70
C ARG A 751 13.28 40.46 -7.83
N THR A 752 12.53 39.91 -6.89
CA THR A 752 11.06 39.98 -6.86
C THR A 752 10.54 41.17 -6.07
N ASN A 753 11.43 42.03 -5.55
CA ASN A 753 11.09 43.17 -4.68
C ASN A 753 10.21 42.74 -3.48
N ALA A 754 10.58 41.62 -2.85
CA ALA A 754 9.85 41.05 -1.72
C ALA A 754 9.85 42.02 -0.53
N SER A 755 8.71 42.10 0.18
CA SER A 755 8.57 42.96 1.36
C SER A 755 9.40 42.49 2.54
N GLU A 756 9.66 41.18 2.63
CA GLU A 756 10.50 40.57 3.66
C GLU A 756 11.22 39.32 3.13
N LEU A 757 12.34 38.97 3.78
CA LEU A 757 13.02 37.68 3.66
C LEU A 757 12.98 36.97 5.02
N VAL A 758 12.52 35.71 5.03
CA VAL A 758 12.50 34.90 6.24
C VAL A 758 13.45 33.72 6.11
N LEU A 759 14.46 33.66 6.99
CA LEU A 759 15.41 32.55 7.09
C LEU A 759 14.89 31.53 8.10
N LEU A 760 14.37 30.40 7.59
CA LEU A 760 13.94 29.27 8.41
C LEU A 760 15.15 28.37 8.73
N LYS A 761 15.58 28.36 9.99
CA LYS A 761 16.81 27.68 10.43
C LYS A 761 16.62 26.85 11.69
N PRO A 762 17.53 25.92 12.01
CA PRO A 762 17.41 25.05 13.19
C PRO A 762 17.75 25.73 14.52
N ALA A 763 18.27 26.95 14.48
CA ALA A 763 18.66 27.78 15.62
C ALA A 763 18.58 29.26 15.23
N LEU A 764 18.56 30.15 16.21
CA LEU A 764 18.57 31.60 16.00
C LEU A 764 19.99 32.17 16.15
N PRO A 765 20.33 33.27 15.46
CA PRO A 765 21.52 34.03 15.76
C PRO A 765 21.36 34.73 17.13
N PRO A 766 22.46 35.22 17.74
CA PRO A 766 22.39 36.02 18.96
C PRO A 766 21.42 37.21 18.78
N ARG A 767 20.64 37.53 19.82
CA ARG A 767 19.74 38.71 19.78
C ARG A 767 20.56 39.98 19.55
N GLY A 768 20.15 40.78 18.56
CA GLY A 768 20.84 42.01 18.16
C GLY A 768 22.03 41.80 17.23
N ALA A 769 22.25 40.58 16.71
CA ALA A 769 23.27 40.32 15.71
C ALA A 769 22.98 41.09 14.40
N THR A 770 24.01 41.72 13.85
CA THR A 770 23.94 42.31 12.51
C THR A 770 24.10 41.24 11.42
N VAL A 771 23.86 41.62 10.16
CA VAL A 771 24.19 40.78 9.00
C VAL A 771 25.68 40.37 9.02
N GLN A 772 26.57 41.28 9.39
CA GLN A 772 28.00 41.02 9.47
C GLN A 772 28.34 40.03 10.59
N ASP A 773 27.72 40.17 11.76
CA ASP A 773 27.89 39.21 12.86
C ASP A 773 27.39 37.82 12.46
N SER A 774 26.31 37.76 11.68
CA SER A 774 25.74 36.51 11.17
C SER A 774 26.64 35.83 10.14
N ILE A 775 27.35 36.58 9.30
CA ILE A 775 28.36 36.04 8.38
C ILE A 775 29.59 35.57 9.15
N ALA A 776 30.09 36.38 10.08
CA ALA A 776 31.27 36.05 10.89
C ALA A 776 31.06 34.81 11.76
N GLY A 777 29.84 34.65 12.31
CA GLY A 777 29.42 33.48 13.06
C GLY A 777 29.07 32.26 12.20
N GLY A 778 29.16 32.35 10.87
CA GLY A 778 28.80 31.26 9.95
C GLY A 778 27.31 30.91 9.96
N TYR A 779 26.46 31.81 10.46
CA TYR A 779 25.02 31.62 10.47
C TYR A 779 24.44 31.73 9.06
N VAL A 780 24.92 32.66 8.23
CA VAL A 780 24.62 32.81 6.79
C VAL A 780 25.91 32.78 5.98
N ASP A 781 25.80 32.48 4.67
CA ASP A 781 26.97 32.45 3.78
C ASP A 781 27.60 33.82 3.51
N ARG A 782 28.83 33.81 2.99
CA ARG A 782 29.66 35.02 2.84
C ARG A 782 29.15 36.01 1.80
N TYR A 783 28.33 35.57 0.85
CA TYR A 783 27.77 36.43 -0.17
C TYR A 783 26.45 37.09 0.25
N PHE A 784 25.90 36.70 1.41
CA PHE A 784 24.56 37.09 1.85
C PHE A 784 24.37 38.61 1.95
N GLU A 785 25.35 39.35 2.48
CA GLU A 785 25.29 40.82 2.59
C GLU A 785 25.06 41.49 1.24
N LYS A 786 25.77 41.03 0.19
CA LYS A 786 25.64 41.58 -1.16
C LYS A 786 24.30 41.20 -1.79
N ALA A 787 23.84 39.98 -1.58
CA ALA A 787 22.58 39.49 -2.12
C ALA A 787 21.35 40.15 -1.45
N ALA A 788 21.45 40.47 -0.16
CA ALA A 788 20.34 40.99 0.64
C ALA A 788 20.27 42.52 0.71
N ILE A 789 21.17 43.27 0.05
CA ILE A 789 21.33 44.72 0.28
C ILE A 789 20.07 45.57 0.03
N LYS A 790 19.15 45.08 -0.83
CA LYS A 790 17.88 45.75 -1.13
C LYS A 790 16.69 45.19 -0.35
N VAL A 791 16.90 44.15 0.46
CA VAL A 791 15.86 43.55 1.31
C VAL A 791 15.64 44.44 2.52
N VAL A 792 14.39 44.85 2.72
CA VAL A 792 14.02 45.84 3.75
C VAL A 792 13.98 45.19 5.13
N HIS A 793 13.38 44.01 5.24
CA HIS A 793 13.20 43.24 6.49
C HIS A 793 13.76 41.83 6.36
N ILE A 794 14.58 41.41 7.33
CA ILE A 794 15.18 40.07 7.37
C ILE A 794 14.88 39.42 8.73
N ARG A 795 13.99 38.44 8.75
CA ARG A 795 13.62 37.67 9.95
C ARG A 795 14.31 36.32 9.96
N CYS A 796 14.74 35.87 11.12
CA CYS A 796 15.26 34.52 11.36
C CYS A 796 14.31 33.77 12.28
N VAL A 797 13.86 32.59 11.88
CA VAL A 797 12.90 31.79 12.65
C VAL A 797 13.49 30.41 12.95
N ASN A 798 13.36 29.96 14.21
CA ASN A 798 13.70 28.58 14.55
C ASN A 798 12.55 27.63 14.21
N LEU A 799 12.66 26.92 13.09
CA LEU A 799 11.62 26.01 12.61
C LEU A 799 11.53 24.70 13.41
N ARG A 800 12.52 24.39 14.26
CA ARG A 800 12.52 23.17 15.09
C ARG A 800 11.67 23.31 16.36
N GLU A 801 11.47 24.53 16.83
CA GLU A 801 10.73 24.79 18.05
C GLU A 801 9.24 25.00 17.76
N ARG A 802 8.37 24.44 18.62
CA ARG A 802 6.91 24.50 18.41
C ARG A 802 6.33 25.91 18.42
N THR A 803 6.98 26.83 19.11
CA THR A 803 6.57 28.23 19.26
C THR A 803 7.17 29.16 18.19
N PHE A 804 7.99 28.62 17.28
CA PHE A 804 8.64 29.37 16.21
C PHE A 804 9.27 30.70 16.65
N PRO A 805 10.17 30.70 17.66
CA PRO A 805 10.79 31.93 18.11
C PRO A 805 11.56 32.59 16.97
N GLU A 806 11.57 33.92 16.95
CA GLU A 806 12.16 34.71 15.87
C GLU A 806 13.01 35.88 16.37
N VAL A 807 13.96 36.31 15.53
CA VAL A 807 14.76 37.53 15.71
C VAL A 807 14.93 38.23 14.36
N GLU A 808 14.97 39.55 14.37
CA GLU A 808 15.32 40.36 13.19
C GLU A 808 16.83 40.63 13.17
N ILE A 809 17.42 40.60 11.98
CA ILE A 809 18.82 41.00 11.77
C ILE A 809 18.86 42.21 10.84
N GLU A 810 19.65 43.21 11.21
CA GLU A 810 19.80 44.46 10.47
C GLU A 810 21.20 44.60 9.88
N PHE A 811 21.32 45.42 8.84
CA PHE A 811 22.63 45.86 8.36
C PHE A 811 23.26 46.80 9.39
N GLY A 812 24.53 46.59 9.74
CA GLY A 812 25.25 47.54 10.58
C GLY A 812 25.26 48.97 9.99
N GLU A 813 25.45 49.98 10.84
CA GLU A 813 25.29 51.43 10.53
C GLU A 813 26.08 51.95 9.30
N HIS A 814 26.98 51.16 8.72
CA HIS A 814 27.88 51.55 7.62
C HIS A 814 27.54 50.92 6.25
N SER A 815 26.55 50.02 6.13
CA SER A 815 26.37 49.19 4.91
C SER A 815 25.28 49.62 3.93
N ARG A 816 24.33 50.50 4.29
CA ARG A 816 23.23 50.93 3.39
C ARG A 816 23.56 52.15 2.50
N ASN A 817 24.72 52.78 2.69
CA ASN A 817 25.13 54.00 1.97
C ASN A 817 26.20 53.75 0.88
N SER A 818 26.52 52.50 0.55
CA SER A 818 27.54 52.11 -0.44
C SER A 818 26.98 51.49 -1.70
#